data_AF-A0A2A2VLY2-F1
#
_entry.id   AF-A0A2A2VLY2-F1
#
_cell.length_a   1.000
_cell.length_b   1.000
_cell.length_c   1.000
_cell.angle_alpha   90.00
_cell.angle_beta   90.00
_cell.angle_gamma   90.00
#
_symmetry.space_group_name_H-M   'P 1'
#
loop_
_entity.id
_entity.type
_entity.pdbx_description
1 polymer ?
#
loop_
_entity_poly.entity_id
_entity_poly.type
_entity_poly.pdbx_seq_one_letter_code
_entity_poly.pdbx_strand_id
1 'polypeptide(L)'
;MKRLKAIRRWFARRFGYARLACVALLIGFAALRAVDPAPVQEIRVRTFDTFQVLEPRQKTARPVTIVDIDEKSLADPRLGQWPWPRTRLADIVINLTRLGAVVIAFDAVFSEPDRLNPDIAADTFSSLDEEMRARLRQLPSNDSIFADAIKNSRVVLGESGGPNVRADLNEKLPVTGLAMLGEEPQQFMFQFPGLLRNVPVLEEAAAGRGLFTIRPERDGIVRRVPMMMVAQGVTMPSLTFEMLRVAGGSGTILIKADKGGIQSLGIKGFAIPTDLYGQLWIHYARRDPSIYVSAVDVLDGRVSPDRIAGKLILIGTSSVGLNDIKTTPVTPAMPGVEVHAQVLESALTGDVVSQPSYGIAIEFLAAMIMGLLVIAFAPKFGPVTLVVVGGLFASVLIGTSWYFYSQHRLLIDFTYPLMSTTAIYLTLIFSAFVREQQQRRQIRSQFVQYMSPALVEQLAQSPERLVLGGEEREMTIMFSDMRGFTTISETYKSDPQGLTTLMNRFLTPLSNAILARKGTIDKYMGDAIMAFWNAPLDDKQHQLNACDAALDMLERVDVLNRAREQEAQEGGHVYVPLNIGVGLNTGTCVVGNMGSDVRFDYSVFGDSVNLASRLEGQSKEYGFPIIVGSKTALAVKEKFAILELDFIMVKGKKEPEVIYAIAGREDVAGSGRFQRLRNLTIEMLACYRSRDWDGALAAIERGRKTDEAQALQYLYRLYEARIRAFQKEPPPDDWDGAFALTTK
;
A
#
# COMPACT_ATOMS: atom_id res chain seq x y z
N MET A 1 8.14 -9.82 -36.33
CA MET A 1 8.08 -10.32 -34.93
C MET A 1 9.42 -10.33 -34.15
N LYS A 2 10.61 -10.52 -34.76
CA LYS A 2 11.91 -10.49 -34.04
C LYS A 2 12.29 -9.11 -33.47
N ARG A 3 11.98 -7.99 -34.17
CA ARG A 3 12.24 -6.62 -33.68
C ARG A 3 11.44 -6.25 -32.41
N LEU A 4 10.19 -6.69 -32.29
CA LEU A 4 9.37 -6.50 -31.07
C LEU A 4 9.94 -7.24 -29.85
N LYS A 5 10.48 -8.46 -30.04
CA LYS A 5 11.13 -9.23 -28.95
C LYS A 5 12.45 -8.58 -28.49
N ALA A 6 13.21 -7.97 -29.40
CA ALA A 6 14.44 -7.25 -29.07
C ALA A 6 14.18 -5.96 -28.27
N ILE A 7 13.18 -5.17 -28.68
CA ILE A 7 12.74 -3.97 -27.95
C ILE A 7 12.23 -4.34 -26.54
N ARG A 8 11.46 -5.43 -26.42
CA ARG A 8 10.93 -5.92 -25.14
C ARG A 8 12.05 -6.38 -24.18
N ARG A 9 13.11 -7.02 -24.69
CA ARG A 9 14.29 -7.42 -23.89
C ARG A 9 15.17 -6.24 -23.49
N TRP A 10 15.30 -5.24 -24.36
CA TRP A 10 16.05 -4.00 -24.07
C TRP A 10 15.35 -3.14 -23.00
N PHE A 11 14.02 -2.97 -23.11
CA PHE A 11 13.20 -2.29 -22.09
C PHE A 11 13.17 -3.04 -20.76
N ALA A 12 13.07 -4.38 -20.77
CA ALA A 12 13.06 -5.17 -19.54
C ALA A 12 14.39 -5.09 -18.77
N ARG A 13 15.53 -4.97 -19.46
CA ARG A 13 16.86 -4.84 -18.83
C ARG A 13 17.16 -3.43 -18.29
N ARG A 14 16.65 -2.36 -18.93
CA ARG A 14 16.99 -0.96 -18.56
C ARG A 14 15.89 -0.20 -17.81
N PHE A 15 14.62 -0.57 -18.03
CA PHE A 15 13.45 0.11 -17.45
C PHE A 15 12.73 -0.73 -16.38
N GLY A 16 12.76 -2.06 -16.45
CA GLY A 16 12.08 -2.94 -15.49
C GLY A 16 10.54 -2.87 -15.59
N TYR A 17 9.86 -4.00 -15.39
CA TYR A 17 8.39 -4.08 -15.49
C TYR A 17 7.66 -3.10 -14.55
N ALA A 18 8.27 -2.75 -13.41
CA ALA A 18 7.72 -1.80 -12.45
C ALA A 18 7.59 -0.37 -13.01
N ARG A 19 8.57 0.13 -13.76
CA ARG A 19 8.47 1.47 -14.36
C ARG A 19 7.43 1.52 -15.47
N LEU A 20 7.28 0.44 -16.24
CA LEU A 20 6.22 0.35 -17.26
C LEU A 20 4.83 0.39 -16.63
N ALA A 21 4.63 -0.33 -15.52
CA ALA A 21 3.39 -0.25 -14.76
C ALA A 21 3.12 1.17 -14.23
N CYS A 22 4.16 1.87 -13.73
CA CYS A 22 4.02 3.23 -13.25
C CYS A 22 3.74 4.25 -14.36
N VAL A 23 4.33 4.09 -15.54
CA VAL A 23 4.01 4.93 -16.71
C VAL A 23 2.57 4.69 -17.16
N ALA A 24 2.11 3.45 -17.18
CA ALA A 24 0.70 3.13 -17.46
C ALA A 24 -0.24 3.75 -16.42
N LEU A 25 0.13 3.69 -15.13
CA LEU A 25 -0.61 4.33 -14.03
C LEU A 25 -0.66 5.86 -14.22
N LEU A 26 0.46 6.48 -14.57
CA LEU A 26 0.54 7.92 -14.84
C LEU A 26 -0.34 8.33 -16.02
N ILE A 27 -0.36 7.55 -17.10
CA ILE A 27 -1.27 7.76 -18.24
C ILE A 27 -2.74 7.60 -17.78
N GLY A 28 -3.02 6.62 -16.93
CA GLY A 28 -4.35 6.42 -16.34
C GLY A 28 -4.80 7.61 -15.51
N PHE A 29 -3.93 8.16 -14.65
CA PHE A 29 -4.21 9.40 -13.93
C PHE A 29 -4.38 10.58 -14.89
N ALA A 30 -3.49 10.77 -15.87
CA ALA A 30 -3.65 11.83 -16.86
C ALA A 30 -5.02 11.77 -17.57
N ALA A 31 -5.46 10.58 -17.99
CA ALA A 31 -6.78 10.38 -18.57
C ALA A 31 -7.91 10.68 -17.56
N LEU A 32 -7.78 10.23 -16.31
CA LEU A 32 -8.74 10.50 -15.24
C LEU A 32 -8.88 12.01 -14.99
N ARG A 33 -7.76 12.76 -14.99
CA ARG A 33 -7.77 14.22 -14.80
C ARG A 33 -8.37 14.95 -15.99
N ALA A 34 -8.16 14.45 -17.21
CA ALA A 34 -8.71 15.02 -18.43
C ALA A 34 -10.23 14.84 -18.53
N VAL A 35 -10.76 13.70 -18.05
CA VAL A 35 -12.20 13.46 -17.95
C VAL A 35 -12.82 14.20 -16.76
N ASP A 36 -12.04 14.44 -15.69
CA ASP A 36 -12.43 15.12 -14.44
C ASP A 36 -13.79 14.64 -13.87
N PRO A 37 -13.95 13.33 -13.57
CA PRO A 37 -15.22 12.80 -13.09
C PRO A 37 -15.57 13.31 -11.70
N ALA A 38 -16.86 13.20 -11.33
CA ALA A 38 -17.41 13.77 -10.09
C ALA A 38 -16.58 13.51 -8.82
N PRO A 39 -16.08 12.28 -8.54
CA PRO A 39 -15.30 12.04 -7.32
C PRO A 39 -14.00 12.85 -7.26
N VAL A 40 -13.37 13.13 -8.40
CA VAL A 40 -12.14 13.95 -8.47
C VAL A 40 -12.49 15.42 -8.20
N GLN A 41 -13.59 15.90 -8.77
CA GLN A 41 -14.09 17.25 -8.51
C GLN A 41 -14.45 17.44 -7.04
N GLU A 42 -15.06 16.43 -6.40
CA GLU A 42 -15.45 16.46 -4.99
C GLU A 42 -14.25 16.57 -4.04
N ILE A 43 -13.17 15.82 -4.28
CA ILE A 43 -11.94 15.92 -3.48
C ILE A 43 -11.35 17.34 -3.56
N ARG A 44 -11.35 17.92 -4.77
CA ARG A 44 -10.88 19.28 -5.01
C ARG A 44 -11.69 20.32 -4.24
N VAL A 45 -13.02 20.31 -4.38
CA VAL A 45 -13.86 21.32 -3.71
C VAL A 45 -13.83 21.17 -2.18
N ARG A 46 -13.68 19.95 -1.64
CA ARG A 46 -13.47 19.73 -0.20
C ARG A 46 -12.15 20.30 0.31
N THR A 47 -11.10 20.25 -0.52
CA THR A 47 -9.82 20.90 -0.19
C THR A 47 -10.01 22.41 -0.08
N PHE A 48 -10.76 23.01 -1.02
CA PHE A 48 -11.08 24.44 -0.98
C PHE A 48 -11.98 24.82 0.21
N ASP A 49 -12.92 23.97 0.60
CA ASP A 49 -13.71 24.19 1.80
C ASP A 49 -12.82 24.21 3.05
N THR A 50 -11.86 23.28 3.13
CA THR A 50 -10.90 23.22 4.22
C THR A 50 -10.10 24.52 4.32
N PHE A 51 -9.73 25.12 3.18
CA PHE A 51 -9.06 26.42 3.18
C PHE A 51 -9.93 27.53 3.77
N GLN A 52 -11.20 27.61 3.39
CA GLN A 52 -12.14 28.60 3.94
C GLN A 52 -12.47 28.37 5.41
N VAL A 53 -12.48 27.11 5.88
CA VAL A 53 -12.69 26.79 7.30
C VAL A 53 -11.49 27.24 8.15
N LEU A 54 -10.27 27.05 7.65
CA LEU A 54 -9.03 27.41 8.35
C LEU A 54 -8.79 28.92 8.37
N GLU A 55 -8.98 29.59 7.24
CA GLU A 55 -8.86 31.04 7.09
C GLU A 55 -10.13 31.58 6.40
N PRO A 56 -11.23 31.76 7.16
CA PRO A 56 -12.43 32.41 6.66
C PRO A 56 -12.21 33.91 6.49
N ARG A 57 -13.01 34.54 5.63
CA ARG A 57 -12.98 35.99 5.43
C ARG A 57 -13.24 36.74 6.73
N GLN A 58 -12.43 37.75 7.01
CA GLN A 58 -12.63 38.64 8.15
C GLN A 58 -13.57 39.79 7.77
N LYS A 59 -14.64 40.01 8.55
CA LYS A 59 -15.57 41.12 8.34
C LYS A 59 -15.00 42.43 8.86
N THR A 60 -14.26 43.16 8.02
CA THR A 60 -13.75 44.51 8.33
C THR A 60 -14.78 45.60 8.03
N ALA A 61 -15.59 45.42 6.97
CA ALA A 61 -16.66 46.33 6.58
C ALA A 61 -18.02 45.61 6.60
N ARG A 62 -19.10 46.37 6.88
CA ARG A 62 -20.50 45.91 6.88
C ARG A 62 -21.36 46.77 5.93
N PRO A 63 -21.10 46.71 4.61
CA PRO A 63 -21.83 47.50 3.62
C PRO A 63 -23.27 47.05 3.40
N VAL A 64 -23.65 45.88 3.95
CA VAL A 64 -24.98 45.28 3.80
C VAL A 64 -25.69 45.23 5.15
N THR A 65 -27.00 45.43 5.14
CA THR A 65 -27.87 45.18 6.29
C THR A 65 -29.08 44.37 5.85
N ILE A 66 -29.39 43.33 6.61
CA ILE A 66 -30.51 42.44 6.37
C ILE A 66 -31.67 42.93 7.23
N VAL A 67 -32.76 43.31 6.57
CA VAL A 67 -34.04 43.55 7.20
C VAL A 67 -34.80 42.23 7.22
N ASP A 68 -34.91 41.67 8.40
CA ASP A 68 -35.27 40.28 8.63
C ASP A 68 -36.74 40.15 9.03
N ILE A 69 -37.48 39.32 8.31
CA ILE A 69 -38.79 38.82 8.70
C ILE A 69 -38.55 37.69 9.71
N ASP A 70 -38.17 38.09 10.91
CA ASP A 70 -37.80 37.22 12.01
C ASP A 70 -39.03 36.77 12.83
N GLU A 71 -38.82 35.83 13.75
CA GLU A 71 -39.87 35.36 14.67
C GLU A 71 -40.48 36.51 15.49
N LYS A 72 -39.69 37.54 15.81
CA LYS A 72 -40.17 38.75 16.51
C LYS A 72 -41.21 39.50 15.65
N SER A 73 -40.94 39.67 14.36
CA SER A 73 -41.87 40.32 13.44
C SER A 73 -43.11 39.47 13.16
N LEU A 74 -42.94 38.15 13.01
CA LEU A 74 -44.07 37.23 12.77
C LEU A 74 -44.97 37.07 14.00
N ALA A 75 -44.42 37.22 15.21
CA ALA A 75 -45.18 37.17 16.45
C ALA A 75 -45.95 38.47 16.75
N ASP A 76 -45.69 39.58 16.05
CA ASP A 76 -46.40 40.85 16.28
C ASP A 76 -47.84 40.79 15.73
N PRO A 77 -48.88 40.82 16.59
CA PRO A 77 -50.26 40.69 16.13
C PRO A 77 -50.71 41.83 15.20
N ARG A 78 -50.03 43.00 15.24
CA ARG A 78 -50.37 44.17 14.40
C ARG A 78 -50.03 43.95 12.93
N LEU A 79 -49.07 43.08 12.64
CA LEU A 79 -48.62 42.80 11.27
C LEU A 79 -49.44 41.69 10.61
N GLY A 80 -50.08 40.84 11.41
CA GLY A 80 -50.91 39.74 10.92
C GLY A 80 -50.08 38.63 10.25
N GLN A 81 -50.76 37.76 9.51
CA GLN A 81 -50.16 36.57 8.91
C GLN A 81 -49.33 36.92 7.66
N TRP A 82 -48.07 36.47 7.62
CA TRP A 82 -47.24 36.53 6.42
C TRP A 82 -47.83 35.71 5.24
N PRO A 83 -47.72 36.15 3.97
CA PRO A 83 -47.17 37.43 3.50
C PRO A 83 -48.01 38.64 3.92
N TRP A 84 -47.35 39.71 4.41
CA TRP A 84 -48.02 40.94 4.82
C TRP A 84 -48.58 41.72 3.63
N PRO A 85 -49.63 42.55 3.83
CA PRO A 85 -50.16 43.41 2.78
C PRO A 85 -49.09 44.36 2.24
N ARG A 86 -49.19 44.69 0.95
CA ARG A 86 -48.22 45.51 0.20
C ARG A 86 -48.05 46.91 0.80
N THR A 87 -49.08 47.43 1.47
CA THR A 87 -49.01 48.69 2.21
C THR A 87 -47.97 48.65 3.33
N ARG A 88 -47.82 47.53 4.04
CA ARG A 88 -46.77 47.36 5.07
C ARG A 88 -45.37 47.27 4.46
N LEU A 89 -45.25 46.60 3.32
CA LEU A 89 -43.99 46.56 2.58
C LEU A 89 -43.61 47.94 2.04
N ALA A 90 -44.60 48.74 1.62
CA ALA A 90 -44.42 50.13 1.23
C ALA A 90 -43.91 50.97 2.40
N ASP A 91 -44.50 50.84 3.59
CA ASP A 91 -44.04 51.52 4.82
C ASP A 91 -42.57 51.18 5.13
N ILE A 92 -42.16 49.90 4.99
CA ILE A 92 -40.77 49.47 5.15
C ILE A 92 -39.87 50.18 4.14
N VAL A 93 -40.22 50.18 2.85
CA VAL A 93 -39.43 50.85 1.80
C VAL A 93 -39.30 52.34 2.07
N ILE A 94 -40.40 53.01 2.45
CA ILE A 94 -40.42 54.45 2.77
C ILE A 94 -39.51 54.75 3.96
N ASN A 95 -39.59 53.95 5.03
CA ASN A 95 -38.79 54.15 6.24
C ASN A 95 -37.29 53.91 5.96
N LEU A 96 -36.95 52.84 5.23
CA LEU A 96 -35.56 52.56 4.83
C LEU A 96 -34.98 53.65 3.93
N THR A 97 -35.78 54.16 2.99
CA THR A 97 -35.40 55.26 2.11
C THR A 97 -35.14 56.53 2.91
N ARG A 98 -36.01 56.85 3.88
CA ARG A 98 -35.85 57.99 4.80
C ARG A 98 -34.59 57.87 5.66
N LEU A 99 -34.25 56.66 6.09
CA LEU A 99 -33.05 56.36 6.86
C LEU A 99 -31.76 56.36 6.02
N GLY A 100 -31.85 56.55 4.70
CA GLY A 100 -30.68 56.71 3.82
C GLY A 100 -30.14 55.41 3.21
N ALA A 101 -30.99 54.39 3.02
CA ALA A 101 -30.62 53.18 2.27
C ALA A 101 -30.18 53.52 0.84
N VAL A 102 -29.11 52.87 0.36
CA VAL A 102 -28.54 53.13 -0.99
C VAL A 102 -29.30 52.37 -2.07
N VAL A 103 -29.58 51.09 -1.82
CA VAL A 103 -30.42 50.21 -2.65
C VAL A 103 -31.15 49.28 -1.70
N ILE A 104 -32.41 48.99 -1.97
CA ILE A 104 -33.24 48.04 -1.24
C ILE A 104 -33.55 46.88 -2.18
N ALA A 105 -33.40 45.64 -1.75
CA ALA A 105 -33.74 44.49 -2.55
C ALA A 105 -34.60 43.49 -1.78
N PHE A 106 -35.53 42.87 -2.49
CA PHE A 106 -36.39 41.83 -1.94
C PHE A 106 -35.90 40.45 -2.36
N ASP A 107 -35.55 39.63 -1.38
CA ASP A 107 -35.32 38.18 -1.54
C ASP A 107 -36.66 37.43 -1.44
N ALA A 108 -37.60 37.85 -2.29
CA ALA A 108 -38.96 37.33 -2.36
C ALA A 108 -39.57 37.66 -3.73
N VAL A 109 -40.56 36.87 -4.16
CA VAL A 109 -41.34 37.15 -5.38
C VAL A 109 -42.77 37.49 -5.04
N PHE A 110 -43.31 38.48 -5.73
CA PHE A 110 -44.65 39.01 -5.60
C PHE A 110 -45.48 38.66 -6.84
N SER A 111 -45.65 37.36 -7.09
CA SER A 111 -46.22 36.83 -8.33
C SER A 111 -47.74 36.96 -8.46
N GLU A 112 -48.42 37.22 -7.36
CA GLU A 112 -49.87 37.37 -7.29
C GLU A 112 -50.22 38.76 -6.75
N PRO A 113 -51.35 39.35 -7.22
CA PRO A 113 -51.87 40.58 -6.63
C PRO A 113 -52.10 40.42 -5.12
N ASP A 114 -51.99 41.51 -4.38
CA ASP A 114 -52.29 41.48 -2.95
C ASP A 114 -53.74 41.03 -2.71
N ARG A 115 -53.91 39.94 -1.96
CA ARG A 115 -55.23 39.42 -1.54
C ARG A 115 -56.08 40.44 -0.78
N LEU A 116 -55.45 41.46 -0.18
CA LEU A 116 -56.12 42.56 0.51
C LEU A 116 -56.27 43.81 -0.37
N ASN A 117 -56.00 43.72 -1.67
CA ASN A 117 -56.34 44.81 -2.59
C ASN A 117 -57.84 45.14 -2.46
N PRO A 118 -58.24 46.43 -2.44
CA PRO A 118 -59.63 46.79 -2.16
C PRO A 118 -60.67 46.20 -3.11
N ASP A 119 -60.33 46.00 -4.37
CA ASP A 119 -61.16 45.33 -5.38
C ASP A 119 -61.32 43.83 -5.09
N ILE A 120 -60.23 43.11 -4.81
CA ILE A 120 -60.25 41.69 -4.44
C ILE A 120 -60.95 41.47 -3.10
N ALA A 121 -60.73 42.36 -2.13
CA ALA A 121 -61.36 42.32 -0.81
C ALA A 121 -62.89 42.54 -0.92
N ALA A 122 -63.33 43.46 -1.79
CA ALA A 122 -64.76 43.68 -2.06
C ALA A 122 -65.47 42.41 -2.56
N ASP A 123 -64.76 41.57 -3.33
CA ASP A 123 -65.28 40.31 -3.87
C ASP A 123 -65.14 39.13 -2.87
N THR A 124 -64.14 39.18 -1.99
CA THR A 124 -63.84 38.09 -1.03
C THR A 124 -64.79 38.08 0.15
N PHE A 125 -65.18 39.25 0.67
CA PHE A 125 -66.08 39.34 1.84
C PHE A 125 -67.55 39.26 1.43
N SER A 126 -68.17 38.10 1.64
CA SER A 126 -69.56 37.81 1.26
C SER A 126 -70.60 38.66 2.00
N SER A 127 -70.28 39.19 3.18
CA SER A 127 -71.18 39.95 4.05
C SER A 127 -71.24 41.46 3.76
N LEU A 128 -70.51 41.96 2.75
CA LEU A 128 -70.51 43.38 2.39
C LEU A 128 -71.73 43.73 1.53
N ASP A 129 -72.32 44.90 1.77
CA ASP A 129 -73.37 45.47 0.91
C ASP A 129 -72.77 46.08 -0.37
N GLU A 130 -73.62 46.28 -1.38
CA GLU A 130 -73.17 46.81 -2.69
C GLU A 130 -72.61 48.22 -2.60
N GLU A 131 -73.09 49.04 -1.65
CA GLU A 131 -72.54 50.38 -1.44
C GLU A 131 -71.10 50.32 -0.91
N MET A 132 -70.82 49.46 0.08
CA MET A 132 -69.46 49.29 0.60
C MET A 132 -68.54 48.64 -0.44
N ARG A 133 -69.03 47.69 -1.24
CA ARG A 133 -68.25 47.13 -2.38
C ARG A 133 -67.86 48.21 -3.37
N ALA A 134 -68.79 49.09 -3.74
CA ALA A 134 -68.52 50.20 -4.64
C ALA A 134 -67.50 51.19 -4.05
N ARG A 135 -67.58 51.50 -2.75
CA ARG A 135 -66.60 52.35 -2.06
C ARG A 135 -65.22 51.71 -1.98
N LEU A 136 -65.13 50.41 -1.68
CA LEU A 136 -63.85 49.69 -1.64
C LEU A 136 -63.16 49.70 -3.00
N ARG A 137 -63.88 49.46 -4.10
CA ARG A 137 -63.31 49.50 -5.47
C ARG A 137 -62.80 50.88 -5.89
N GLN A 138 -63.17 51.96 -5.20
CA GLN A 138 -62.63 53.31 -5.44
C GLN A 138 -61.30 53.56 -4.73
N LEU A 139 -60.92 52.73 -3.76
CA LEU A 139 -59.65 52.86 -3.05
C LEU A 139 -58.49 52.40 -3.94
N PRO A 140 -57.29 53.02 -3.80
CA PRO A 140 -56.12 52.59 -4.54
C PRO A 140 -55.73 51.15 -4.20
N SER A 141 -55.25 50.40 -5.19
CA SER A 141 -54.69 49.07 -4.99
C SER A 141 -53.49 49.12 -4.04
N ASN A 142 -53.36 48.11 -3.18
CA ASN A 142 -52.19 47.99 -2.32
C ASN A 142 -50.91 47.77 -3.15
N ASP A 143 -51.02 47.06 -4.29
CA ASP A 143 -49.90 46.91 -5.23
C ASP A 143 -49.50 48.25 -5.85
N SER A 144 -50.45 49.16 -6.14
CA SER A 144 -50.10 50.50 -6.65
C SER A 144 -49.45 51.37 -5.56
N ILE A 145 -49.91 51.30 -4.31
CA ILE A 145 -49.27 52.00 -3.18
C ILE A 145 -47.82 51.53 -3.02
N PHE A 146 -47.58 50.22 -3.13
CA PHE A 146 -46.23 49.67 -3.04
C PHE A 146 -45.38 50.02 -4.26
N ALA A 147 -45.95 50.01 -5.47
CA ALA A 147 -45.29 50.49 -6.67
C ALA A 147 -44.85 51.95 -6.53
N ASP A 148 -45.67 52.82 -5.95
CA ASP A 148 -45.30 54.22 -5.70
C ASP A 148 -44.13 54.35 -4.71
N ALA A 149 -44.11 53.54 -3.65
CA ALA A 149 -42.99 53.49 -2.72
C ALA A 149 -41.69 53.00 -3.39
N ILE A 150 -41.79 51.97 -4.24
CA ILE A 150 -40.68 51.42 -5.03
C ILE A 150 -40.13 52.48 -5.99
N LYS A 151 -41.01 53.16 -6.74
CA LYS A 151 -40.64 54.16 -7.75
C LYS A 151 -39.89 55.36 -7.17
N ASN A 152 -40.22 55.73 -5.93
CA ASN A 152 -39.57 56.83 -5.21
C ASN A 152 -38.27 56.39 -4.49
N SER A 153 -37.82 55.15 -4.70
CA SER A 153 -36.62 54.58 -4.10
C SER A 153 -35.82 53.77 -5.11
N ARG A 154 -34.65 53.28 -4.72
CA ARG A 154 -33.82 52.39 -5.55
C ARG A 154 -34.07 50.94 -5.16
N VAL A 155 -35.21 50.42 -5.59
CA VAL A 155 -35.62 49.05 -5.26
C VAL A 155 -35.27 48.07 -6.39
N VAL A 156 -34.66 46.95 -6.03
CA VAL A 156 -34.47 45.79 -6.90
C VAL A 156 -35.42 44.68 -6.48
N LEU A 157 -36.24 44.19 -7.41
CA LEU A 157 -37.14 43.09 -7.14
C LEU A 157 -36.49 41.74 -7.46
N GLY A 158 -36.70 40.79 -6.56
CA GLY A 158 -36.31 39.40 -6.73
C GLY A 158 -37.23 38.67 -7.69
N GLU A 159 -36.63 37.83 -8.54
CA GLU A 159 -37.32 36.88 -9.40
C GLU A 159 -36.68 35.50 -9.21
N SER A 160 -37.43 34.43 -9.51
CA SER A 160 -36.91 33.07 -9.38
C SER A 160 -37.02 32.30 -10.69
N GLY A 161 -35.90 31.75 -11.16
CA GLY A 161 -35.86 30.74 -12.20
C GLY A 161 -36.48 29.43 -11.72
N GLY A 162 -37.14 28.72 -12.62
CA GLY A 162 -37.80 27.44 -12.33
C GLY A 162 -37.82 26.50 -13.53
N PRO A 163 -38.25 25.23 -13.33
CA PRO A 163 -38.30 24.24 -14.41
C PRO A 163 -39.50 24.41 -15.35
N ASN A 164 -40.56 25.08 -14.89
CA ASN A 164 -41.82 25.20 -15.63
C ASN A 164 -42.03 26.65 -16.09
N VAL A 165 -42.33 26.81 -17.38
CA VAL A 165 -42.81 28.08 -17.95
C VAL A 165 -44.13 28.45 -17.25
N ARG A 166 -44.17 29.61 -16.58
CA ARG A 166 -45.32 30.01 -15.73
C ARG A 166 -45.97 31.34 -16.11
N ALA A 167 -45.34 32.14 -16.97
CA ALA A 167 -45.86 33.44 -17.41
C ALA A 167 -45.33 33.79 -18.80
N ASP A 168 -46.12 34.56 -19.56
CA ASP A 168 -45.66 35.20 -20.80
C ASP A 168 -44.67 36.32 -20.48
N LEU A 169 -43.59 36.40 -21.25
CA LEU A 169 -42.61 37.48 -21.12
C LEU A 169 -43.28 38.80 -21.52
N ASN A 170 -43.41 39.73 -20.58
CA ASN A 170 -43.75 41.11 -20.93
C ASN A 170 -42.52 41.80 -21.57
N GLU A 171 -42.45 41.77 -22.89
CA GLU A 171 -41.37 42.35 -23.72
C GLU A 171 -41.27 43.88 -23.62
N LYS A 172 -42.29 44.55 -23.06
CA LYS A 172 -42.32 46.02 -22.94
C LYS A 172 -41.48 46.55 -21.78
N LEU A 173 -41.07 45.67 -20.86
CA LEU A 173 -40.28 46.08 -19.70
C LEU A 173 -38.81 46.33 -20.08
N PRO A 174 -38.17 47.38 -19.53
CA PRO A 174 -36.81 47.75 -19.90
C PRO A 174 -35.80 46.65 -19.54
N VAL A 175 -35.15 46.07 -20.54
CA VAL A 175 -34.10 45.05 -20.35
C VAL A 175 -32.79 45.73 -19.94
N THR A 176 -32.08 45.14 -18.98
CA THR A 176 -30.75 45.62 -18.56
C THR A 176 -29.79 45.58 -19.76
N GLY A 177 -29.13 46.71 -20.06
CA GLY A 177 -28.18 46.77 -21.17
C GLY A 177 -26.99 45.84 -20.94
N LEU A 178 -26.61 45.09 -21.97
CA LEU A 178 -25.46 44.16 -21.95
C LEU A 178 -24.45 44.59 -23.01
N ALA A 179 -23.19 44.69 -22.61
CA ALA A 179 -22.05 44.82 -23.51
C ALA A 179 -21.21 43.55 -23.40
N MET A 180 -20.86 42.94 -24.52
CA MET A 180 -20.10 41.68 -24.55
C MET A 180 -18.75 41.91 -25.22
N LEU A 181 -17.70 41.33 -24.63
CA LEU A 181 -16.35 41.33 -25.16
C LEU A 181 -15.88 39.88 -25.31
N GLY A 182 -15.81 39.41 -26.56
CA GLY A 182 -15.35 38.06 -26.92
C GLY A 182 -16.46 37.14 -27.44
N GLU A 183 -16.41 35.87 -27.08
CA GLU A 183 -17.38 34.82 -27.51
C GLU A 183 -18.76 35.01 -26.86
N GLU A 184 -19.81 34.40 -27.43
CA GLU A 184 -21.16 34.46 -26.88
C GLU A 184 -21.24 33.78 -25.50
N PRO A 185 -21.59 34.53 -24.42
CA PRO A 185 -21.52 34.00 -23.06
C PRO A 185 -22.72 33.12 -22.67
N GLN A 186 -23.86 33.22 -23.37
CA GLN A 186 -25.11 32.55 -23.01
C GLN A 186 -24.99 31.02 -23.00
N GLN A 187 -24.12 30.45 -23.83
CA GLN A 187 -23.85 29.01 -23.87
C GLN A 187 -23.24 28.46 -22.56
N PHE A 188 -22.60 29.33 -21.78
CA PHE A 188 -21.96 28.97 -20.51
C PHE A 188 -22.83 29.30 -19.30
N MET A 189 -23.89 30.10 -19.45
CA MET A 189 -24.75 30.50 -18.33
C MET A 189 -25.73 29.40 -17.93
N PHE A 190 -26.17 29.42 -16.68
CA PHE A 190 -27.26 28.56 -16.23
C PHE A 190 -28.58 28.97 -16.89
N GLN A 191 -29.27 27.97 -17.44
CA GLN A 191 -30.54 28.16 -18.15
C GLN A 191 -31.71 27.66 -17.31
N PHE A 192 -32.72 28.50 -17.16
CA PHE A 192 -33.98 28.18 -16.50
C PHE A 192 -35.11 28.29 -17.53
N PRO A 193 -35.83 27.19 -17.82
CA PRO A 193 -36.96 27.21 -18.74
C PRO A 193 -38.09 28.13 -18.27
N GLY A 194 -38.30 28.24 -16.95
CA GLY A 194 -39.32 29.08 -16.34
C GLY A 194 -38.75 30.27 -15.58
N LEU A 195 -39.56 31.32 -15.47
CA LEU A 195 -39.29 32.51 -14.68
C LEU A 195 -40.54 32.85 -13.86
N LEU A 196 -40.39 32.89 -12.54
CA LEU A 196 -41.41 33.36 -11.60
C LEU A 196 -41.15 34.85 -11.35
N ARG A 197 -42.12 35.65 -11.78
CA ARG A 197 -42.05 37.12 -11.89
C ARG A 197 -42.91 37.81 -10.86
N ASN A 198 -42.73 39.12 -10.74
CA ASN A 198 -43.60 39.95 -9.91
C ASN A 198 -44.81 40.43 -10.75
N VAL A 199 -45.86 40.92 -10.09
CA VAL A 199 -46.98 41.54 -10.80
C VAL A 199 -46.49 42.76 -11.62
N PRO A 200 -47.02 43.00 -12.84
CA PRO A 200 -46.46 44.00 -13.77
C PRO A 200 -46.30 45.40 -13.18
N VAL A 201 -47.26 45.85 -12.36
CA VAL A 201 -47.24 47.18 -11.72
C VAL A 201 -46.02 47.40 -10.83
N LEU A 202 -45.51 46.34 -10.19
CA LEU A 202 -44.30 46.40 -9.37
C LEU A 202 -43.03 46.35 -10.23
N GLU A 203 -43.02 45.54 -11.29
CA GLU A 203 -41.87 45.44 -12.20
C GLU A 203 -41.61 46.72 -12.99
N GLU A 204 -42.67 47.44 -13.38
CA GLU A 204 -42.57 48.74 -14.04
C GLU A 204 -42.02 49.83 -13.11
N ALA A 205 -42.29 49.73 -11.81
CA ALA A 205 -41.83 50.69 -10.81
C ALA A 205 -40.38 50.44 -10.35
N ALA A 206 -39.87 49.21 -10.47
CA ALA A 206 -38.58 48.80 -9.94
C ALA A 206 -37.39 49.42 -10.69
N ALA A 207 -36.32 49.75 -9.96
CA ALA A 207 -35.06 50.24 -10.54
C ALA A 207 -34.22 49.11 -11.17
N GLY A 208 -34.51 47.86 -10.80
CA GLY A 208 -33.84 46.67 -11.30
C GLY A 208 -34.60 45.39 -10.97
N ARG A 209 -34.30 44.32 -11.69
CA ARG A 209 -34.87 42.99 -11.51
C ARG A 209 -33.76 41.96 -11.57
N GLY A 210 -33.69 41.08 -10.59
CA GLY A 210 -32.59 40.12 -10.48
C GLY A 210 -33.03 38.77 -9.95
N LEU A 211 -32.40 37.74 -10.50
CA LEU A 211 -32.66 36.35 -10.13
C LEU A 211 -31.96 35.99 -8.82
N PHE A 212 -32.68 35.52 -7.81
CA PHE A 212 -32.07 35.03 -6.56
C PHE A 212 -31.91 33.50 -6.53
N THR A 213 -32.21 32.81 -7.63
CA THR A 213 -32.10 31.36 -7.72
C THR A 213 -30.65 30.89 -7.56
N ILE A 214 -30.39 30.14 -6.49
CA ILE A 214 -29.09 29.52 -6.22
C ILE A 214 -29.19 28.03 -6.53
N ARG A 215 -28.27 27.53 -7.36
CA ARG A 215 -28.08 26.10 -7.60
C ARG A 215 -26.93 25.60 -6.72
N PRO A 216 -27.19 24.77 -5.70
CA PRO A 216 -26.13 24.20 -4.88
C PRO A 216 -25.28 23.21 -5.71
N GLU A 217 -24.08 22.94 -5.21
CA GLU A 217 -23.23 21.88 -5.74
C GLU A 217 -23.87 20.49 -5.50
N ARG A 218 -23.29 19.44 -6.08
CA ARG A 218 -23.82 18.07 -5.97
C ARG A 218 -24.00 17.57 -4.54
N ASP A 219 -23.17 18.06 -3.62
CA ASP A 219 -23.22 17.75 -2.19
C ASP A 219 -24.12 18.69 -1.38
N GLY A 220 -24.86 19.58 -2.04
CA GLY A 220 -25.80 20.50 -1.41
C GLY A 220 -25.15 21.76 -0.81
N ILE A 221 -23.82 21.89 -0.86
CA ILE A 221 -23.10 23.05 -0.32
C ILE A 221 -23.09 24.18 -1.36
N VAL A 222 -23.45 25.38 -0.93
CA VAL A 222 -23.36 26.59 -1.75
C VAL A 222 -21.93 27.13 -1.63
N ARG A 223 -21.14 27.00 -2.70
CA ARG A 223 -19.78 27.56 -2.80
C ARG A 223 -19.68 28.71 -3.80
N ARG A 224 -20.52 28.62 -4.82
CA ARG A 224 -20.57 29.50 -5.98
C ARG A 224 -21.99 29.98 -6.20
N VAL A 225 -22.13 31.24 -6.59
CA VAL A 225 -23.42 31.83 -6.94
C VAL A 225 -23.36 32.36 -8.37
N PRO A 226 -24.31 31.98 -9.25
CA PRO A 226 -24.40 32.55 -10.58
C PRO A 226 -24.59 34.08 -10.51
N MET A 227 -23.82 34.81 -11.30
CA MET A 227 -23.92 36.28 -11.36
C MET A 227 -24.72 36.75 -12.58
N MET A 228 -24.73 35.94 -13.64
CA MET A 228 -25.59 36.09 -14.81
C MET A 228 -26.24 34.73 -15.13
N MET A 229 -27.50 34.75 -15.54
CA MET A 229 -28.29 33.56 -15.87
C MET A 229 -29.14 33.83 -17.10
N VAL A 230 -29.65 32.77 -17.71
CA VAL A 230 -30.65 32.84 -18.78
C VAL A 230 -31.96 32.28 -18.23
N ALA A 231 -33.02 33.07 -18.24
CA ALA A 231 -34.35 32.64 -17.85
C ALA A 231 -35.34 32.95 -18.97
N GLN A 232 -36.11 31.94 -19.41
CA GLN A 232 -37.00 32.05 -20.58
C GLN A 232 -36.30 32.64 -21.84
N GLY A 233 -35.02 32.34 -22.04
CA GLY A 233 -34.24 32.84 -23.18
C GLY A 233 -33.69 34.27 -23.02
N VAL A 234 -34.01 34.97 -21.94
CA VAL A 234 -33.49 36.32 -21.64
C VAL A 234 -32.31 36.23 -20.68
N THR A 235 -31.23 36.95 -20.98
CA THR A 235 -30.07 37.06 -20.09
C THR A 235 -30.34 38.07 -18.99
N MET A 236 -30.23 37.65 -17.73
CA MET A 236 -30.58 38.44 -16.55
C MET A 236 -29.49 38.34 -15.48
N PRO A 237 -29.23 39.43 -14.74
CA PRO A 237 -28.31 39.40 -13.60
C PRO A 237 -28.92 38.67 -12.41
N SER A 238 -28.07 38.21 -11.50
CA SER A 238 -28.53 37.79 -10.18
C SER A 238 -29.01 38.98 -9.35
N LEU A 239 -29.86 38.74 -8.35
CA LEU A 239 -30.36 39.76 -7.42
C LEU A 239 -29.20 40.59 -6.85
N THR A 240 -28.15 39.90 -6.40
CA THR A 240 -26.94 40.52 -5.87
C THR A 240 -26.20 41.37 -6.90
N PHE A 241 -26.01 40.88 -8.12
CA PHE A 241 -25.28 41.64 -9.14
C PHE A 241 -26.07 42.85 -9.65
N GLU A 242 -27.39 42.71 -9.72
CA GLU A 242 -28.31 43.80 -10.06
C GLU A 242 -28.30 44.92 -9.01
N MET A 243 -28.23 44.56 -7.72
CA MET A 243 -28.04 45.55 -6.66
C MET A 243 -26.75 46.36 -6.84
N LEU A 244 -25.64 45.70 -7.21
CA LEU A 244 -24.37 46.38 -7.48
C LEU A 244 -24.49 47.32 -8.68
N ARG A 245 -25.18 46.89 -9.74
CA ARG A 245 -25.45 47.72 -10.92
C ARG A 245 -26.25 48.98 -10.57
N VAL A 246 -27.35 48.82 -9.83
CA VAL A 246 -28.23 49.93 -9.41
C VAL A 246 -27.50 50.85 -8.43
N ALA A 247 -26.73 50.31 -7.49
CA ALA A 247 -25.92 51.09 -6.55
C ALA A 247 -24.86 51.94 -7.29
N GLY A 248 -24.19 51.35 -8.27
CA GLY A 248 -23.19 52.01 -9.11
C GLY A 248 -23.76 52.95 -10.18
N GLY A 249 -25.09 53.01 -10.35
CA GLY A 249 -25.74 53.82 -11.39
C GLY A 249 -25.37 53.42 -12.81
N SER A 250 -25.01 52.15 -13.04
CA SER A 250 -24.59 51.65 -14.35
C SER A 250 -25.80 51.23 -15.18
N GLY A 251 -25.95 51.78 -16.40
CA GLY A 251 -26.98 51.34 -17.35
C GLY A 251 -26.65 50.04 -18.08
N THR A 252 -25.39 49.59 -17.98
CA THR A 252 -24.88 48.45 -18.76
C THR A 252 -24.00 47.55 -17.90
N ILE A 253 -24.09 46.24 -18.14
CA ILE A 253 -23.20 45.20 -17.63
C ILE A 253 -22.23 44.81 -18.74
N LEU A 254 -20.93 44.78 -18.45
CA LEU A 254 -19.89 44.26 -19.33
C LEU A 254 -19.63 42.78 -19.03
N ILE A 255 -19.75 41.91 -20.03
CA ILE A 255 -19.44 40.50 -19.92
C ILE A 255 -18.20 40.21 -20.77
N LYS A 256 -17.13 39.74 -20.14
CA LYS A 256 -15.91 39.31 -20.83
C LYS A 256 -15.86 37.79 -20.89
N ALA A 257 -15.82 37.24 -22.08
CA ALA A 257 -15.78 35.79 -22.32
C ALA A 257 -14.79 35.41 -23.41
N ASP A 258 -14.29 34.18 -23.37
CA ASP A 258 -13.44 33.59 -24.41
C ASP A 258 -13.92 32.16 -24.75
N LYS A 259 -13.13 31.43 -25.55
CA LYS A 259 -13.44 30.04 -25.92
C LYS A 259 -13.51 29.07 -24.72
N GLY A 260 -12.91 29.45 -23.59
CA GLY A 260 -12.89 28.70 -22.35
C GLY A 260 -14.04 29.06 -21.39
N GLY A 261 -14.84 30.08 -21.68
CA GLY A 261 -16.00 30.49 -20.88
C GLY A 261 -16.00 31.96 -20.48
N ILE A 262 -16.84 32.31 -19.49
CA ILE A 262 -16.90 33.66 -18.94
C ILE A 262 -15.69 33.88 -18.02
N GLN A 263 -14.99 35.01 -18.16
CA GLN A 263 -13.82 35.36 -17.34
C GLN A 263 -14.17 36.32 -16.20
N SER A 264 -15.00 37.32 -16.50
CA SER A 264 -15.32 38.38 -15.56
C SER A 264 -16.57 39.14 -15.96
N LEU A 265 -17.24 39.71 -14.97
CA LEU A 265 -18.39 40.58 -15.13
C LEU A 265 -18.06 41.97 -14.58
N GLY A 266 -18.34 43.00 -15.37
CA GLY A 266 -18.03 44.39 -15.03
C GLY A 266 -19.26 45.26 -15.00
N ILE A 267 -19.22 46.26 -14.13
CA ILE A 267 -20.07 47.45 -14.17
C ILE A 267 -19.14 48.68 -14.11
N LYS A 268 -19.67 49.89 -14.27
CA LYS A 268 -18.85 51.10 -14.25
C LYS A 268 -17.98 51.19 -12.98
N GLY A 269 -16.65 51.16 -13.16
CA GLY A 269 -15.67 51.29 -12.08
C GLY A 269 -15.40 50.03 -11.26
N PHE A 270 -15.97 48.88 -11.64
CA PHE A 270 -15.88 47.65 -10.84
C PHE A 270 -15.97 46.38 -11.70
N ALA A 271 -15.10 45.40 -11.47
CA ALA A 271 -15.11 44.11 -12.17
C ALA A 271 -14.92 42.94 -11.20
N ILE A 272 -15.76 41.92 -11.35
CA ILE A 272 -15.75 40.70 -10.56
C ILE A 272 -15.21 39.55 -11.41
N PRO A 273 -14.16 38.83 -10.96
CA PRO A 273 -13.74 37.58 -11.61
C PRO A 273 -14.82 36.50 -11.43
N THR A 274 -15.06 35.74 -12.49
CA THR A 274 -15.99 34.60 -12.45
C THR A 274 -15.29 33.31 -12.82
N ASP A 275 -15.93 32.18 -12.52
CA ASP A 275 -15.61 30.94 -13.20
C ASP A 275 -16.16 30.91 -14.63
N LEU A 276 -15.85 29.83 -15.35
CA LEU A 276 -16.19 29.66 -16.76
C LEU A 276 -17.71 29.69 -17.05
N TYR A 277 -18.56 29.47 -16.03
CA TYR A 277 -20.02 29.51 -16.12
C TYR A 277 -20.62 30.84 -15.65
N GLY A 278 -19.78 31.84 -15.36
CA GLY A 278 -20.23 33.15 -14.88
C GLY A 278 -20.66 33.14 -13.42
N GLN A 279 -20.16 32.20 -12.62
CA GLN A 279 -20.41 32.15 -11.18
C GLN A 279 -19.28 32.82 -10.40
N LEU A 280 -19.64 33.43 -9.27
CA LEU A 280 -18.68 33.95 -8.30
C LEU A 280 -18.42 32.92 -7.21
N TRP A 281 -17.15 32.62 -6.95
CA TRP A 281 -16.72 31.88 -5.76
C TRP A 281 -16.77 32.79 -4.54
N ILE A 282 -17.56 32.40 -3.54
CA ILE A 282 -17.78 33.22 -2.35
C ILE A 282 -16.64 32.95 -1.36
N HIS A 283 -16.00 34.02 -0.89
CA HIS A 283 -15.12 33.96 0.27
C HIS A 283 -15.95 34.14 1.55
N TYR A 284 -16.34 33.03 2.17
CA TYR A 284 -17.28 33.05 3.29
C TYR A 284 -16.64 33.63 4.55
N ALA A 285 -17.33 34.58 5.17
CA ALA A 285 -17.10 34.93 6.56
C ALA A 285 -18.01 34.09 7.47
N ARG A 286 -17.67 34.02 8.76
CA ARG A 286 -18.58 33.46 9.77
C ARG A 286 -19.86 34.31 9.85
N ARG A 287 -20.95 33.67 10.26
CA ARG A 287 -22.25 34.34 10.50
C ARG A 287 -22.07 35.54 11.43
N ASP A 288 -22.64 36.68 11.04
CA ASP A 288 -22.57 37.93 11.81
C ASP A 288 -23.99 38.40 12.17
N PRO A 289 -24.47 38.20 13.39
CA PRO A 289 -25.78 38.70 13.81
C PRO A 289 -25.92 40.23 13.77
N SER A 290 -24.82 40.99 13.75
CA SER A 290 -24.85 42.45 13.80
C SER A 290 -25.37 43.12 12.51
N ILE A 291 -25.40 42.39 11.39
CA ILE A 291 -25.98 42.90 10.14
C ILE A 291 -27.50 42.71 10.06
N TYR A 292 -28.13 42.11 11.07
CA TYR A 292 -29.58 41.86 11.10
C TYR A 292 -30.35 42.96 11.83
N VAL A 293 -31.47 43.37 11.24
CA VAL A 293 -32.44 44.32 11.80
C VAL A 293 -33.83 43.74 11.60
N SER A 294 -34.64 43.66 12.65
CA SER A 294 -36.00 43.12 12.56
C SER A 294 -36.91 44.04 11.73
N ALA A 295 -37.72 43.47 10.84
CA ALA A 295 -38.64 44.24 9.99
C ALA A 295 -39.65 45.06 10.80
N VAL A 296 -40.12 44.55 11.94
CA VAL A 296 -41.02 45.30 12.84
C VAL A 296 -40.33 46.53 13.46
N ASP A 297 -39.03 46.45 13.74
CA ASP A 297 -38.29 47.61 14.28
C ASP A 297 -38.15 48.72 13.23
N VAL A 298 -38.01 48.35 11.95
CA VAL A 298 -38.01 49.30 10.82
C VAL A 298 -39.36 50.00 10.69
N LEU A 299 -40.46 49.24 10.82
CA LEU A 299 -41.82 49.79 10.79
C LEU A 299 -42.09 50.75 11.95
N ASP A 300 -41.66 50.39 13.16
CA ASP A 300 -41.86 51.20 14.36
C ASP A 300 -40.85 52.36 14.49
N GLY A 301 -39.90 52.50 13.55
CA GLY A 301 -38.88 53.55 13.58
C GLY A 301 -37.89 53.41 14.75
N ARG A 302 -37.70 52.18 15.26
CA ARG A 302 -36.81 51.87 16.39
C ARG A 302 -35.35 51.62 15.97
N VAL A 303 -35.07 51.63 14.67
CA VAL A 303 -33.74 51.36 14.10
C VAL A 303 -32.93 52.64 14.04
N SER A 304 -31.70 52.59 14.55
CA SER A 304 -30.79 53.73 14.50
C SER A 304 -30.29 53.99 13.07
N PRO A 305 -30.17 55.27 12.62
CA PRO A 305 -29.79 55.58 11.24
C PRO A 305 -28.46 54.98 10.78
N ASP A 306 -27.47 54.83 11.66
CA ASP A 306 -26.17 54.20 11.38
C ASP A 306 -26.27 52.73 10.93
N ARG A 307 -27.39 52.06 11.25
CA ARG A 307 -27.65 50.70 10.81
C ARG A 307 -28.09 50.64 9.35
N ILE A 308 -28.63 51.71 8.77
CA ILE A 308 -29.25 51.73 7.42
C ILE A 308 -28.56 52.70 6.46
N ALA A 309 -28.18 53.88 6.93
CA ALA A 309 -27.63 54.96 6.11
C ALA A 309 -26.36 54.51 5.38
N GLY A 310 -26.32 54.73 4.06
CA GLY A 310 -25.15 54.41 3.23
C GLY A 310 -24.96 52.91 2.95
N LYS A 311 -25.92 52.05 3.31
CA LYS A 311 -25.84 50.59 3.13
C LYS A 311 -26.77 50.04 2.06
N LEU A 312 -26.43 48.87 1.57
CA LEU A 312 -27.30 48.03 0.75
C LEU A 312 -28.22 47.23 1.67
N ILE A 313 -29.52 47.26 1.39
CA ILE A 313 -30.52 46.61 2.24
C ILE A 313 -31.09 45.39 1.52
N LEU A 314 -31.04 44.25 2.18
CA LEU A 314 -31.69 43.01 1.74
C LEU A 314 -32.88 42.75 2.65
N ILE A 315 -34.07 42.59 2.09
CA ILE A 315 -35.28 42.18 2.82
C ILE A 315 -35.50 40.71 2.54
N GLY A 316 -35.45 39.89 3.58
CA GLY A 316 -35.62 38.43 3.48
C GLY A 316 -36.04 37.83 4.80
N THR A 317 -36.04 36.50 4.89
CA THR A 317 -36.51 35.76 6.08
C THR A 317 -35.41 34.89 6.67
N SER A 318 -35.30 34.91 8.00
CA SER A 318 -34.56 33.94 8.80
C SER A 318 -35.45 33.03 9.65
N SER A 319 -36.79 33.19 9.57
CA SER A 319 -37.74 32.39 10.34
C SER A 319 -37.65 30.90 9.98
N VAL A 320 -37.73 30.06 11.02
CA VAL A 320 -37.69 28.59 10.88
C VAL A 320 -38.86 28.09 10.04
N GLY A 321 -40.03 28.73 10.16
CA GLY A 321 -41.24 28.33 9.44
C GLY A 321 -41.20 28.61 7.93
N LEU A 322 -40.30 29.48 7.47
CA LEU A 322 -40.15 29.85 6.05
C LEU A 322 -38.99 29.10 5.35
N ASN A 323 -38.17 28.38 6.13
CA ASN A 323 -37.24 27.31 5.73
C ASN A 323 -36.30 27.58 4.54
N ASP A 324 -35.74 28.79 4.44
CA ASP A 324 -34.68 29.09 3.45
C ASP A 324 -33.27 29.04 4.08
N ILE A 325 -32.88 27.85 4.55
CA ILE A 325 -31.55 27.60 5.12
C ILE A 325 -30.66 26.94 4.05
N LYS A 326 -29.43 27.44 3.91
CA LYS A 326 -28.38 26.91 3.02
C LYS A 326 -27.20 26.40 3.83
N THR A 327 -26.56 25.34 3.30
CA THR A 327 -25.29 24.85 3.81
C THR A 327 -24.14 25.56 3.10
N THR A 328 -23.19 26.10 3.85
CA THR A 328 -21.99 26.77 3.33
C THR A 328 -20.72 26.10 3.87
N PRO A 329 -19.54 26.30 3.25
CA PRO A 329 -18.29 25.71 3.73
C PRO A 329 -17.95 26.07 5.19
N VAL A 330 -18.25 27.30 5.61
CA VAL A 330 -17.87 27.82 6.93
C VAL A 330 -19.00 27.67 7.97
N THR A 331 -20.26 27.81 7.55
CA THR A 331 -21.43 27.74 8.44
C THR A 331 -22.45 26.72 7.91
N PRO A 332 -22.74 25.63 8.64
CA PRO A 332 -23.65 24.57 8.16
C PRO A 332 -25.11 24.98 7.95
N ALA A 333 -25.58 26.02 8.65
CA ALA A 333 -26.94 26.53 8.54
C ALA A 333 -26.93 28.06 8.46
N MET A 334 -26.95 28.59 7.24
CA MET A 334 -26.97 30.03 6.95
C MET A 334 -28.29 30.39 6.24
N PRO A 335 -29.02 31.45 6.67
CA PRO A 335 -30.18 31.93 5.93
C PRO A 335 -29.82 32.32 4.49
N GLY A 336 -30.66 32.01 3.51
CA GLY A 336 -30.40 32.29 2.08
C GLY A 336 -30.13 33.77 1.80
N VAL A 337 -30.89 34.66 2.45
CA VAL A 337 -30.65 36.11 2.39
C VAL A 337 -29.24 36.52 2.87
N GLU A 338 -28.65 35.79 3.82
CA GLU A 338 -27.27 36.05 4.26
C GLU A 338 -26.25 35.61 3.21
N VAL A 339 -26.54 34.58 2.40
CA VAL A 339 -25.68 34.21 1.26
C VAL A 339 -25.58 35.40 0.29
N HIS A 340 -26.70 36.07 -0.02
CA HIS A 340 -26.68 37.29 -0.84
C HIS A 340 -25.86 38.42 -0.21
N ALA A 341 -25.94 38.58 1.12
CA ALA A 341 -25.11 39.55 1.85
C ALA A 341 -23.61 39.21 1.76
N GLN A 342 -23.24 37.93 1.89
CA GLN A 342 -21.86 37.47 1.78
C GLN A 342 -21.29 37.69 0.37
N VAL A 343 -22.10 37.47 -0.67
CA VAL A 343 -21.73 37.76 -2.07
C VAL A 343 -21.47 39.27 -2.26
N LEU A 344 -22.37 40.13 -1.78
CA LEU A 344 -22.21 41.59 -1.86
C LEU A 344 -20.97 42.08 -1.09
N GLU A 345 -20.78 41.61 0.14
CA GLU A 345 -19.62 41.96 0.96
C GLU A 345 -18.31 41.52 0.29
N SER A 346 -18.25 40.27 -0.20
CA SER A 346 -17.07 39.74 -0.91
C SER A 346 -16.75 40.56 -2.16
N ALA A 347 -17.77 40.89 -2.96
CA ALA A 347 -17.61 41.70 -4.16
C ALA A 347 -17.11 43.12 -3.81
N LEU A 348 -17.78 43.82 -2.90
CA LEU A 348 -17.46 45.22 -2.55
C LEU A 348 -16.10 45.39 -1.86
N THR A 349 -15.66 44.39 -1.09
CA THR A 349 -14.35 44.42 -0.44
C THR A 349 -13.20 43.98 -1.35
N GLY A 350 -13.51 43.45 -2.54
CA GLY A 350 -12.53 42.86 -3.44
C GLY A 350 -11.90 41.56 -2.92
N ASP A 351 -12.35 41.05 -1.77
CA ASP A 351 -11.89 39.80 -1.17
C ASP A 351 -12.71 38.63 -1.74
N VAL A 352 -12.60 38.48 -3.06
CA VAL A 352 -13.20 37.38 -3.84
C VAL A 352 -12.18 36.28 -4.05
N VAL A 353 -12.65 35.05 -3.92
CA VAL A 353 -11.84 33.88 -4.27
C VAL A 353 -12.07 33.56 -5.74
N SER A 354 -11.05 33.10 -6.45
CA SER A 354 -11.20 32.71 -7.86
C SER A 354 -10.45 31.42 -8.17
N GLN A 355 -11.05 30.61 -9.03
CA GLN A 355 -10.40 29.42 -9.59
C GLN A 355 -10.00 29.74 -11.04
N PRO A 356 -8.72 30.02 -11.32
CA PRO A 356 -8.29 30.39 -12.66
C PRO A 356 -8.48 29.21 -13.63
N SER A 357 -8.90 29.50 -14.87
CA SER A 357 -9.10 28.48 -15.92
C SER A 357 -7.83 27.70 -16.24
N TYR A 358 -6.66 28.36 -16.18
CA TYR A 358 -5.35 27.73 -16.34
C TYR A 358 -4.92 26.90 -15.12
N GLY A 359 -5.60 27.02 -13.96
CA GLY A 359 -5.30 26.24 -12.75
C GLY A 359 -5.36 24.75 -13.02
N ILE A 360 -6.40 24.30 -13.74
CA ILE A 360 -6.57 22.90 -14.16
C ILE A 360 -5.35 22.40 -14.96
N ALA A 361 -4.81 23.23 -15.86
CA ALA A 361 -3.65 22.88 -16.66
C ALA A 361 -2.37 22.83 -15.81
N ILE A 362 -2.19 23.75 -14.86
CA ILE A 362 -1.07 23.74 -13.91
C ILE A 362 -1.10 22.46 -13.07
N GLU A 363 -2.26 22.09 -12.53
CA GLU A 363 -2.44 20.87 -11.74
C GLU A 363 -2.10 19.62 -12.56
N PHE A 364 -2.59 19.54 -13.81
CA PHE A 364 -2.29 18.44 -14.72
C PHE A 364 -0.78 18.34 -15.02
N LEU A 365 -0.14 19.45 -15.37
CA LEU A 365 1.29 19.51 -15.68
C LEU A 365 2.12 19.16 -14.44
N ALA A 366 1.74 19.63 -13.26
CA ALA A 366 2.39 19.29 -12.01
C ALA A 366 2.31 17.77 -11.74
N ALA A 367 1.13 17.15 -11.90
CA ALA A 367 0.99 15.69 -11.76
C ALA A 367 1.89 14.92 -12.74
N MET A 368 1.96 15.37 -14.00
CA MET A 368 2.79 14.74 -15.03
C MET A 368 4.29 14.87 -14.74
N ILE A 369 4.77 16.08 -14.50
CA ILE A 369 6.18 16.36 -14.22
C ILE A 369 6.62 15.59 -12.98
N MET A 370 5.83 15.66 -11.91
CA MET A 370 6.16 14.99 -10.66
C MET A 370 6.10 13.47 -10.76
N GLY A 371 5.10 12.92 -11.43
CA GLY A 371 5.01 11.49 -11.68
C GLY A 371 6.23 10.97 -12.45
N LEU A 372 6.68 11.70 -13.47
CA LEU A 372 7.89 11.37 -14.24
C LEU A 372 9.16 11.45 -13.37
N LEU A 373 9.30 12.48 -12.53
CA LEU A 373 10.43 12.60 -11.61
C LEU A 373 10.48 11.43 -10.63
N VAL A 374 9.35 11.04 -10.03
CA VAL A 374 9.26 9.88 -9.13
C VAL A 374 9.66 8.60 -9.87
N ILE A 375 9.14 8.35 -11.08
CA ILE A 375 9.48 7.15 -11.88
C ILE A 375 10.97 7.08 -12.22
N ALA A 376 11.57 8.22 -12.57
CA ALA A 376 12.97 8.30 -13.00
C ALA A 376 13.95 8.15 -11.84
N PHE A 377 13.68 8.82 -10.72
CA PHE A 377 14.64 8.97 -9.63
C PHE A 377 14.38 8.07 -8.44
N ALA A 378 13.13 7.69 -8.15
CA ALA A 378 12.82 6.92 -6.94
C ALA A 378 13.62 5.61 -6.82
N PRO A 379 13.81 4.81 -7.90
CA PRO A 379 14.59 3.57 -7.80
C PRO A 379 16.08 3.74 -7.49
N LYS A 380 16.61 4.98 -7.51
CA LYS A 380 18.02 5.27 -7.22
C LYS A 380 18.29 5.51 -5.73
N PHE A 381 17.25 5.69 -4.93
CA PHE A 381 17.36 6.05 -3.52
C PHE A 381 16.92 4.89 -2.63
N GLY A 382 17.46 4.85 -1.40
CA GLY A 382 17.02 3.90 -0.38
C GLY A 382 15.61 4.22 0.17
N PRO A 383 14.94 3.26 0.84
CA PRO A 383 13.57 3.44 1.32
C PRO A 383 13.39 4.63 2.27
N VAL A 384 14.33 4.85 3.19
CA VAL A 384 14.27 5.96 4.16
C VAL A 384 14.37 7.31 3.46
N THR A 385 15.32 7.47 2.53
CA THR A 385 15.49 8.69 1.75
C THR A 385 14.24 9.03 0.96
N LEU A 386 13.57 8.02 0.40
CA LEU A 386 12.35 8.21 -0.36
C LEU A 386 11.17 8.68 0.49
N VAL A 387 11.02 8.16 1.71
CA VAL A 387 9.98 8.62 2.65
C VAL A 387 10.21 10.08 3.02
N VAL A 388 11.45 10.46 3.34
CA VAL A 388 11.80 11.85 3.69
C VAL A 388 11.56 12.79 2.51
N VAL A 389 12.05 12.44 1.32
CA VAL A 389 11.87 13.25 0.09
C VAL A 389 10.37 13.35 -0.27
N GLY A 390 9.62 12.25 -0.16
CA GLY A 390 8.18 12.23 -0.41
C GLY A 390 7.41 13.11 0.58
N GLY A 391 7.74 13.06 1.87
CA GLY A 391 7.12 13.91 2.89
C GLY A 391 7.43 15.40 2.71
N LEU A 392 8.69 15.73 2.39
CA LEU A 392 9.09 17.10 2.05
C LEU A 392 8.32 17.59 0.82
N PHE A 393 8.23 16.75 -0.21
CA PHE A 393 7.54 17.09 -1.44
C PHE A 393 6.04 17.33 -1.23
N ALA A 394 5.38 16.47 -0.45
CA ALA A 394 3.99 16.65 -0.06
C ALA A 394 3.77 17.96 0.70
N SER A 395 4.67 18.29 1.63
CA SER A 395 4.62 19.53 2.42
C SER A 395 4.74 20.77 1.52
N VAL A 396 5.64 20.74 0.54
CA VAL A 396 5.82 21.83 -0.44
C VAL A 396 4.57 22.01 -1.29
N LEU A 397 3.97 20.95 -1.81
CA LEU A 397 2.75 21.04 -2.62
C LEU A 397 1.58 21.63 -1.83
N ILE A 398 1.32 21.10 -0.62
CA ILE A 398 0.26 21.60 0.25
C ILE A 398 0.52 23.06 0.63
N GLY A 399 1.75 23.39 1.02
CA GLY A 399 2.16 24.75 1.37
C GLY A 399 2.03 25.72 0.20
N THR A 400 2.32 25.29 -1.03
CA THR A 400 2.15 26.11 -2.24
C THR A 400 0.68 26.37 -2.55
N SER A 401 -0.18 25.34 -2.43
CA SER A 401 -1.64 25.51 -2.57
C SER A 401 -2.18 26.50 -1.54
N TRP A 402 -1.78 26.35 -0.28
CA TRP A 402 -2.14 27.25 0.81
C TRP A 402 -1.63 28.69 0.61
N TYR A 403 -0.41 28.85 0.09
CA TYR A 403 0.17 30.16 -0.22
C TYR A 403 -0.65 30.91 -1.27
N PHE A 404 -1.04 30.25 -2.37
CA PHE A 404 -1.88 30.87 -3.40
C PHE A 404 -3.27 31.27 -2.88
N TYR A 405 -3.84 30.47 -1.99
CA TYR A 405 -5.11 30.81 -1.34
C TYR A 405 -4.97 32.00 -0.37
N SER A 406 -4.02 31.94 0.56
CA SER A 406 -3.87 32.95 1.63
C SER A 406 -3.38 34.30 1.12
N GLN A 407 -2.49 34.33 0.12
CA GLN A 407 -1.90 35.59 -0.39
C GLN A 407 -2.60 36.14 -1.63
N HIS A 408 -3.10 35.27 -2.51
CA HIS A 408 -3.64 35.66 -3.82
C HIS A 408 -5.12 35.34 -4.00
N ARG A 409 -5.77 34.69 -3.03
CA ARG A 409 -7.17 34.22 -3.12
C ARG A 409 -7.44 33.35 -4.35
N LEU A 410 -6.40 32.61 -4.78
CA LEU A 410 -6.47 31.68 -5.92
C LEU A 410 -6.64 30.24 -5.42
N LEU A 411 -7.63 29.54 -5.97
CA LEU A 411 -7.87 28.12 -5.71
C LEU A 411 -7.12 27.26 -6.73
N ILE A 412 -5.93 26.76 -6.34
CA ILE A 412 -5.14 25.82 -7.12
C ILE A 412 -4.96 24.53 -6.31
N ASP A 413 -5.45 23.40 -6.83
CA ASP A 413 -5.50 22.14 -6.08
C ASP A 413 -4.31 21.21 -6.38
N PHE A 414 -3.31 21.21 -5.50
CA PHE A 414 -2.20 20.26 -5.58
C PHE A 414 -2.49 18.88 -4.96
N THR A 415 -3.71 18.63 -4.46
CA THR A 415 -4.12 17.32 -3.92
C THR A 415 -4.09 16.24 -4.99
N TYR A 416 -4.53 16.56 -6.21
CA TYR A 416 -4.50 15.59 -7.31
C TYR A 416 -3.07 15.17 -7.72
N PRO A 417 -2.13 16.10 -7.99
CA PRO A 417 -0.71 15.78 -8.13
C PRO A 417 -0.14 14.96 -6.96
N LEU A 418 -0.51 15.30 -5.72
CA LEU A 418 -0.05 14.57 -4.54
C LEU A 418 -0.57 13.13 -4.51
N MET A 419 -1.86 12.89 -4.75
CA MET A 419 -2.44 11.54 -4.74
C MET A 419 -1.87 10.66 -5.85
N SER A 420 -1.78 11.19 -7.08
CA SER A 420 -1.24 10.46 -8.24
C SER A 420 0.23 10.09 -8.05
N THR A 421 1.06 11.02 -7.59
CA THR A 421 2.48 10.77 -7.30
C THR A 421 2.67 9.79 -6.15
N THR A 422 1.85 9.88 -5.10
CA THR A 422 1.85 8.93 -3.97
C THR A 422 1.48 7.52 -4.43
N ALA A 423 0.47 7.36 -5.29
CA ALA A 423 0.08 6.06 -5.84
C ALA A 423 1.19 5.45 -6.70
N ILE A 424 1.86 6.26 -7.54
CA ILE A 424 3.05 5.84 -8.31
C ILE A 424 4.16 5.40 -7.36
N TYR A 425 4.42 6.20 -6.31
CA TYR A 425 5.44 5.92 -5.32
C TYR A 425 5.20 4.59 -4.58
N LEU A 426 3.99 4.37 -4.07
CA LEU A 426 3.60 3.12 -3.40
C LEU A 426 3.74 1.91 -4.33
N THR A 427 3.41 2.06 -5.61
CA THR A 427 3.58 1.01 -6.62
C THR A 427 5.05 0.62 -6.80
N LEU A 428 5.96 1.61 -6.80
CA LEU A 428 7.40 1.37 -6.88
C LEU A 428 7.94 0.67 -5.63
N ILE A 429 7.54 1.10 -4.43
CA ILE A 429 7.93 0.46 -3.17
C ILE A 429 7.46 -0.98 -3.15
N PHE A 430 6.18 -1.22 -3.45
CA PHE A 430 5.62 -2.56 -3.47
C PHE A 430 6.35 -3.46 -4.46
N SER A 431 6.65 -2.95 -5.65
CA SER A 431 7.41 -3.68 -6.67
C SER A 431 8.85 -4.00 -6.23
N ALA A 432 9.49 -3.11 -5.46
CA ALA A 432 10.81 -3.36 -4.89
C ALA A 432 10.74 -4.44 -3.79
N PHE A 433 9.76 -4.34 -2.89
CA PHE A 433 9.53 -5.31 -1.83
C PHE A 433 9.24 -6.72 -2.36
N VAL A 434 8.36 -6.85 -3.37
CA VAL A 434 8.04 -8.13 -4.00
C VAL A 434 9.30 -8.75 -4.63
N ARG A 435 10.13 -7.94 -5.29
CA ARG A 435 11.38 -8.41 -5.91
C ARG A 435 12.36 -8.94 -4.87
N GLU A 436 12.52 -8.21 -3.76
CA GLU A 436 13.38 -8.61 -2.64
C GLU A 436 12.89 -9.92 -1.99
N GLN A 437 11.57 -10.03 -1.75
CA GLN A 437 10.95 -11.27 -1.24
C GLN A 437 11.16 -12.46 -2.18
N GLN A 438 10.99 -12.26 -3.49
CA GLN A 438 11.19 -13.33 -4.47
C GLN A 438 12.64 -13.82 -4.49
N GLN A 439 13.62 -12.91 -4.43
CA GLN A 439 15.04 -13.28 -4.34
C GLN A 439 15.34 -14.10 -3.08
N ARG A 440 14.84 -13.68 -1.91
CA ARG A 440 15.01 -14.41 -0.64
C ARG A 440 14.40 -15.81 -0.70
N ARG A 441 13.19 -15.95 -1.27
CA ARG A 441 12.53 -17.25 -1.44
C ARG A 441 13.28 -18.16 -2.40
N GLN A 442 13.79 -17.63 -3.50
CA GLN A 442 14.54 -18.40 -4.49
C GLN A 442 15.82 -18.97 -3.87
N ILE A 443 16.58 -18.17 -3.13
CA ILE A 443 17.76 -18.62 -2.39
C ILE A 443 17.37 -19.72 -1.40
N ARG A 444 16.34 -19.51 -0.58
CA ARG A 444 15.86 -20.51 0.39
C ARG A 444 15.51 -21.84 -0.30
N SER A 445 14.80 -21.80 -1.42
CA SER A 445 14.35 -23.01 -2.13
C SER A 445 15.49 -23.87 -2.68
N GLN A 446 16.62 -23.25 -3.03
CA GLN A 446 17.79 -23.98 -3.56
C GLN A 446 18.54 -24.76 -2.48
N PHE A 447 18.49 -24.31 -1.21
CA PHE A 447 19.29 -24.90 -0.12
C PHE A 447 18.53 -25.89 0.77
N VAL A 448 17.19 -25.88 0.76
CA VAL A 448 16.36 -26.84 1.53
C VAL A 448 16.60 -28.30 1.14
N GLN A 449 17.07 -28.56 -0.08
CA GLN A 449 17.29 -29.93 -0.56
C GLN A 449 18.58 -30.57 -0.02
N TYR A 450 19.51 -29.78 0.52
CA TYR A 450 20.86 -30.25 0.88
C TYR A 450 21.20 -30.06 2.37
N MET A 451 20.39 -29.30 3.12
CA MET A 451 20.67 -28.92 4.50
C MET A 451 19.41 -28.94 5.37
N SER A 452 19.60 -29.07 6.70
CA SER A 452 18.48 -29.03 7.65
C SER A 452 17.79 -27.64 7.64
N PRO A 453 16.48 -27.56 7.94
CA PRO A 453 15.74 -26.29 7.91
C PRO A 453 16.37 -25.18 8.75
N ALA A 454 16.97 -25.53 9.89
CA ALA A 454 17.65 -24.59 10.78
C ALA A 454 18.91 -23.97 10.14
N LEU A 455 19.69 -24.76 9.38
CA LEU A 455 20.89 -24.27 8.68
C LEU A 455 20.51 -23.37 7.49
N VAL A 456 19.43 -23.69 6.79
CA VAL A 456 18.90 -22.87 5.68
C VAL A 456 18.42 -21.51 6.17
N GLU A 457 17.75 -21.46 7.32
CA GLU A 457 17.26 -20.20 7.89
C GLU A 457 18.42 -19.28 8.31
N GLN A 458 19.48 -19.84 8.90
CA GLN A 458 20.69 -19.11 9.24
C GLN A 458 21.43 -18.58 7.99
N LEU A 459 21.51 -19.37 6.91
CA LEU A 459 22.10 -18.92 5.64
C LEU A 459 21.26 -17.85 4.94
N ALA A 460 19.93 -17.96 4.98
CA ALA A 460 19.03 -16.95 4.43
C ALA A 460 19.17 -15.59 5.13
N GLN A 461 19.60 -15.58 6.39
CA GLN A 461 19.90 -14.36 7.15
C GLN A 461 21.29 -13.78 6.86
N SER A 462 22.20 -14.55 6.26
CA SER A 462 23.58 -14.10 5.96
C SER A 462 24.11 -14.68 4.64
N PRO A 463 23.59 -14.21 3.48
CA PRO A 463 23.96 -14.74 2.17
C PRO A 463 25.43 -14.47 1.80
N GLU A 464 26.05 -13.46 2.42
CA GLU A 464 27.42 -13.01 2.13
C GLU A 464 28.49 -14.04 2.50
N ARG A 465 28.16 -15.03 3.33
CA ARG A 465 29.05 -16.16 3.65
C ARG A 465 29.22 -17.15 2.49
N LEU A 466 28.39 -17.04 1.45
CA LEU A 466 28.45 -17.87 0.26
C LEU A 466 29.35 -17.20 -0.79
N VAL A 467 30.65 -17.22 -0.56
CA VAL A 467 31.63 -16.69 -1.52
C VAL A 467 31.82 -17.72 -2.65
N LEU A 468 31.83 -17.25 -3.90
CA LEU A 468 32.23 -18.06 -5.06
C LEU A 468 33.73 -18.34 -4.97
N GLY A 469 34.07 -19.55 -4.52
CA GLY A 469 35.42 -20.02 -4.27
C GLY A 469 35.39 -21.08 -3.18
N GLY A 470 36.24 -22.10 -3.28
CA GLY A 470 36.38 -23.06 -2.19
C GLY A 470 37.07 -22.41 -1.00
N GLU A 471 36.58 -22.66 0.22
CA GLU A 471 37.30 -22.35 1.46
C GLU A 471 38.02 -23.61 1.96
N GLU A 472 39.25 -23.45 2.43
CA GLU A 472 39.98 -24.52 3.09
C GLU A 472 39.52 -24.60 4.56
N ARG A 473 38.99 -25.75 4.96
CA ARG A 473 38.35 -25.95 6.25
C ARG A 473 38.60 -27.35 6.80
N GLU A 474 38.83 -27.44 8.10
CA GLU A 474 38.87 -28.74 8.78
C GLU A 474 37.44 -29.26 8.97
N MET A 475 37.17 -30.47 8.46
CA MET A 475 35.82 -31.03 8.42
C MET A 475 35.87 -32.52 8.76
N THR A 476 34.75 -33.05 9.24
CA THR A 476 34.54 -34.51 9.31
C THR A 476 33.77 -34.94 8.09
N ILE A 477 34.28 -35.94 7.37
CA ILE A 477 33.66 -36.50 6.17
C ILE A 477 33.19 -37.91 6.49
N MET A 478 32.02 -38.27 5.98
CA MET A 478 31.45 -39.59 6.04
C MET A 478 31.15 -40.14 4.65
N PHE A 479 31.56 -41.38 4.43
CA PHE A 479 31.00 -42.23 3.39
C PHE A 479 30.28 -43.38 4.07
N SER A 480 29.08 -43.70 3.59
CA SER A 480 28.35 -44.89 3.99
C SER A 480 27.91 -45.64 2.75
N ASP A 481 28.07 -46.95 2.72
CA ASP A 481 27.63 -47.79 1.60
C ASP A 481 26.87 -49.04 2.08
N MET A 482 25.98 -49.57 1.23
CA MET A 482 25.18 -50.75 1.57
C MET A 482 25.96 -52.03 1.29
N ARG A 483 25.95 -52.95 2.26
CA ARG A 483 26.59 -54.26 2.11
C ARG A 483 25.79 -55.18 1.23
N GLY A 484 26.45 -55.75 0.23
CA GLY A 484 25.85 -56.76 -0.64
C GLY A 484 24.74 -56.18 -1.53
N PHE A 485 24.76 -54.87 -1.80
CA PHE A 485 23.75 -54.22 -2.64
C PHE A 485 23.60 -54.87 -4.00
N THR A 486 24.70 -55.29 -4.65
CA THR A 486 24.61 -56.03 -5.91
C THR A 486 23.70 -57.25 -5.76
N THR A 487 23.94 -58.10 -4.76
CA THR A 487 23.11 -59.29 -4.49
C THR A 487 21.66 -58.92 -4.18
N ILE A 488 21.42 -57.84 -3.43
CA ILE A 488 20.07 -57.35 -3.15
C ILE A 488 19.39 -56.85 -4.44
N SER A 489 20.06 -56.06 -5.26
CA SER A 489 19.52 -55.56 -6.52
C SER A 489 19.16 -56.70 -7.50
N GLU A 490 19.90 -57.81 -7.45
CA GLU A 490 19.60 -58.99 -8.27
C GLU A 490 18.27 -59.65 -7.92
N THR A 491 17.86 -59.63 -6.64
CA THR A 491 16.54 -60.18 -6.23
C THR A 491 15.38 -59.32 -6.72
N TYR A 492 15.63 -58.07 -7.12
CA TYR A 492 14.63 -57.14 -7.66
C TYR A 492 14.72 -56.96 -9.20
N LYS A 493 15.42 -57.86 -9.93
CA LYS A 493 15.56 -57.77 -11.41
C LYS A 493 14.22 -57.65 -12.16
N SER A 494 13.17 -58.29 -11.65
CA SER A 494 11.81 -58.25 -12.23
C SER A 494 10.92 -57.14 -11.65
N ASP A 495 11.39 -56.37 -10.67
CA ASP A 495 10.65 -55.27 -10.02
C ASP A 495 11.54 -54.04 -9.72
N PRO A 496 11.89 -53.24 -10.74
CA PRO A 496 12.68 -52.02 -10.56
C PRO A 496 12.00 -50.96 -9.66
N GLN A 497 10.66 -50.98 -9.60
CA GLN A 497 9.90 -50.03 -8.79
C GLN A 497 9.94 -50.40 -7.30
N GLY A 498 9.93 -51.70 -6.98
CA GLY A 498 10.22 -52.22 -5.65
C GLY A 498 11.63 -51.87 -5.18
N LEU A 499 12.65 -51.98 -6.04
CA LEU A 499 14.02 -51.57 -5.70
C LEU A 499 14.10 -50.07 -5.39
N THR A 500 13.44 -49.23 -6.20
CA THR A 500 13.40 -47.77 -5.96
C THR A 500 12.70 -47.44 -4.63
N THR A 501 11.60 -48.13 -4.33
CA THR A 501 10.88 -47.97 -3.06
C THR A 501 11.75 -48.38 -1.88
N LEU A 502 12.47 -49.49 -2.02
CA LEU A 502 13.42 -49.96 -1.02
C LEU A 502 14.53 -48.93 -0.78
N MET A 503 15.13 -48.42 -1.85
CA MET A 503 16.17 -47.38 -1.75
C MET A 503 15.66 -46.13 -1.03
N ASN A 504 14.47 -45.65 -1.36
CA ASN A 504 13.89 -44.51 -0.65
C ASN A 504 13.60 -44.80 0.82
N ARG A 505 13.06 -46.00 1.15
CA ARG A 505 12.82 -46.44 2.53
C ARG A 505 14.11 -46.61 3.34
N PHE A 506 15.22 -46.90 2.68
CA PHE A 506 16.54 -47.05 3.28
C PHE A 506 17.27 -45.71 3.44
N LEU A 507 17.36 -44.91 2.37
CA LEU A 507 18.10 -43.64 2.37
C LEU A 507 17.43 -42.56 3.23
N THR A 508 16.09 -42.54 3.32
CA THR A 508 15.35 -41.51 4.09
C THR A 508 15.71 -41.50 5.59
N PRO A 509 15.60 -42.61 6.34
CA PRO A 509 15.95 -42.61 7.75
C PRO A 509 17.44 -42.34 7.99
N LEU A 510 18.33 -42.79 7.11
CA LEU A 510 19.76 -42.51 7.19
C LEU A 510 20.06 -41.01 7.00
N SER A 511 19.48 -40.40 5.98
CA SER A 511 19.59 -38.97 5.71
C SER A 511 19.09 -38.14 6.88
N ASN A 512 17.97 -38.55 7.49
CA ASN A 512 17.45 -37.91 8.69
C ASN A 512 18.37 -38.05 9.91
N ALA A 513 19.20 -39.10 10.01
CA ALA A 513 20.17 -39.24 11.10
C ALA A 513 21.30 -38.22 10.94
N ILE A 514 21.82 -38.09 9.71
CA ILE A 514 22.85 -37.11 9.34
C ILE A 514 22.35 -35.69 9.62
N LEU A 515 21.18 -35.33 9.09
CA LEU A 515 20.60 -33.99 9.23
C LEU A 515 20.26 -33.63 10.68
N ALA A 516 19.78 -34.61 11.48
CA ALA A 516 19.49 -34.40 12.90
C ALA A 516 20.75 -34.08 13.73
N ARG A 517 21.90 -34.55 13.27
CA ARG A 517 23.22 -34.29 13.88
C ARG A 517 23.99 -33.21 13.12
N LYS A 518 23.31 -32.22 12.52
CA LYS A 518 23.93 -31.06 11.84
C LYS A 518 24.83 -31.41 10.64
N GLY A 519 24.73 -32.62 10.09
CA GLY A 519 25.46 -32.99 8.88
C GLY A 519 24.84 -32.37 7.65
N THR A 520 25.66 -32.12 6.64
CA THR A 520 25.28 -31.68 5.30
C THR A 520 25.46 -32.86 4.35
N ILE A 521 24.40 -33.23 3.62
CA ILE A 521 24.47 -34.31 2.63
C ILE A 521 24.98 -33.71 1.32
N ASP A 522 26.12 -34.21 0.85
CA ASP A 522 26.71 -33.76 -0.42
C ASP A 522 25.93 -34.39 -1.59
N LYS A 523 25.96 -35.73 -1.67
CA LYS A 523 25.28 -36.48 -2.73
C LYS A 523 25.02 -37.94 -2.36
N TYR A 524 24.09 -38.53 -3.10
CA TYR A 524 23.89 -39.97 -3.17
C TYR A 524 24.65 -40.52 -4.38
N MET A 525 25.40 -41.60 -4.20
CA MET A 525 26.18 -42.28 -5.24
C MET A 525 25.70 -43.73 -5.35
N GLY A 526 24.55 -43.94 -5.97
CA GLY A 526 23.89 -45.25 -5.96
C GLY A 526 23.32 -45.56 -4.57
N ASP A 527 23.87 -46.56 -3.92
CA ASP A 527 23.58 -46.97 -2.55
C ASP A 527 24.44 -46.30 -1.48
N ALA A 528 25.47 -45.55 -1.90
CA ALA A 528 26.34 -44.82 -1.01
C ALA A 528 25.82 -43.39 -0.68
N ILE A 529 26.04 -42.95 0.56
CA ILE A 529 25.78 -41.59 1.05
C ILE A 529 27.10 -40.92 1.36
N MET A 530 27.32 -39.74 0.77
CA MET A 530 28.41 -38.84 1.14
C MET A 530 27.87 -37.65 1.93
N ALA A 531 28.41 -37.42 3.12
CA ALA A 531 28.05 -36.30 3.97
C ALA A 531 29.27 -35.71 4.68
N PHE A 532 29.13 -34.48 5.16
CA PHE A 532 30.18 -33.81 5.90
C PHE A 532 29.62 -32.88 6.99
N TRP A 533 30.46 -32.53 7.95
CA TRP A 533 30.16 -31.61 9.06
C TRP A 533 31.16 -30.45 9.07
N ASN A 534 30.82 -29.39 9.82
CA ASN A 534 31.56 -28.14 9.90
C ASN A 534 31.55 -27.29 8.61
N ALA A 535 30.57 -27.48 7.73
CA ALA A 535 30.32 -26.60 6.58
C ALA A 535 28.85 -26.73 6.14
N PRO A 536 28.21 -25.64 5.63
CA PRO A 536 28.73 -24.27 5.48
C PRO A 536 28.79 -23.47 6.78
N LEU A 537 28.19 -23.98 7.86
CA LEU A 537 28.17 -23.33 9.17
C LEU A 537 29.18 -23.98 10.13
N ASP A 538 29.76 -23.17 11.02
CA ASP A 538 30.70 -23.63 12.04
C ASP A 538 30.02 -24.61 13.00
N ASP A 539 30.64 -25.78 13.18
CA ASP A 539 30.28 -26.77 14.16
C ASP A 539 31.53 -27.27 14.89
N LYS A 540 31.80 -26.70 16.08
CA LYS A 540 32.97 -27.07 16.90
C LYS A 540 32.95 -28.52 17.38
N GLN A 541 31.82 -29.23 17.26
CA GLN A 541 31.65 -30.62 17.69
C GLN A 541 31.45 -31.56 16.50
N HIS A 542 31.93 -31.16 15.31
CA HIS A 542 31.71 -31.88 14.06
C HIS A 542 32.16 -33.35 14.07
N GLN A 543 33.22 -33.70 14.79
CA GLN A 543 33.68 -35.09 14.95
C GLN A 543 32.67 -35.92 15.75
N LEU A 544 32.20 -35.37 16.88
CA LEU A 544 31.23 -36.03 17.76
C LEU A 544 29.88 -36.22 17.05
N ASN A 545 29.39 -35.16 16.39
CA ASN A 545 28.14 -35.20 15.65
C ASN A 545 28.17 -36.21 14.50
N ALA A 546 29.30 -36.36 13.80
CA ALA A 546 29.45 -37.35 12.75
C ALA A 546 29.46 -38.79 13.29
N CYS A 547 30.16 -39.03 14.40
CA CYS A 547 30.18 -40.35 15.05
C CYS A 547 28.80 -40.75 15.61
N ASP A 548 28.09 -39.81 16.24
CA ASP A 548 26.71 -40.03 16.69
C ASP A 548 25.77 -40.30 15.52
N ALA A 549 25.91 -39.57 14.41
CA ALA A 549 25.13 -39.82 13.21
C ALA A 549 25.36 -41.22 12.66
N ALA A 550 26.61 -41.69 12.62
CA ALA A 550 26.95 -43.04 12.16
C ALA A 550 26.33 -44.14 13.04
N LEU A 551 26.30 -43.96 14.37
CA LEU A 551 25.60 -44.88 15.27
C LEU A 551 24.07 -44.81 15.10
N ASP A 552 23.50 -43.61 15.03
CA ASP A 552 22.07 -43.41 14.79
C ASP A 552 21.64 -44.03 13.45
N MET A 553 22.52 -44.04 12.45
CA MET A 553 22.32 -44.72 11.17
C MET A 553 22.21 -46.24 11.33
N LEU A 554 23.12 -46.87 12.09
CA LEU A 554 23.04 -48.30 12.39
C LEU A 554 21.75 -48.66 13.13
N GLU A 555 21.40 -47.91 14.18
CA GLU A 555 20.16 -48.12 14.94
C GLU A 555 18.91 -48.04 14.04
N ARG A 556 18.89 -47.10 13.09
CA ARG A 556 17.77 -46.95 12.13
C ARG A 556 17.72 -48.06 11.10
N VAL A 557 18.86 -48.59 10.67
CA VAL A 557 18.93 -49.78 9.81
C VAL A 557 18.38 -51.00 10.56
N ASP A 558 18.69 -51.16 11.84
CA ASP A 558 18.15 -52.25 12.67
C ASP A 558 16.64 -52.15 12.85
N VAL A 559 16.10 -50.94 13.05
CA VAL A 559 14.65 -50.71 13.07
C VAL A 559 14.01 -51.07 11.72
N LEU A 560 14.62 -50.64 10.60
CA LEU A 560 14.12 -50.97 9.27
C LEU A 560 14.16 -52.47 9.00
N ASN A 561 15.24 -53.14 9.38
CA ASN A 561 15.41 -54.59 9.25
C ASN A 561 14.34 -55.36 10.02
N ARG A 562 14.06 -55.00 11.27
CA ARG A 562 12.98 -55.63 12.07
C ARG A 562 11.60 -55.48 11.42
N ALA A 563 11.29 -54.27 10.94
CA ALA A 563 10.03 -54.04 10.24
C ALA A 563 9.93 -54.88 8.95
N ARG A 564 11.02 -54.95 8.18
CA ARG A 564 11.07 -55.74 6.94
C ARG A 564 11.03 -57.25 7.18
N GLU A 565 11.63 -57.72 8.26
CA GLU A 565 11.57 -59.12 8.66
C GLU A 565 10.13 -59.52 8.99
N GLN A 566 9.41 -58.67 9.72
CA GLN A 566 7.98 -58.89 9.98
C GLN A 566 7.14 -58.85 8.70
N GLU A 567 7.35 -57.85 7.82
CA GLU A 567 6.68 -57.77 6.51
C GLU A 567 6.92 -59.02 5.66
N ALA A 568 8.14 -59.57 5.69
CA ALA A 568 8.50 -60.78 4.96
C ALA A 568 7.83 -62.04 5.53
N GLN A 569 7.69 -62.13 6.85
CA GLN A 569 6.95 -63.22 7.52
C GLN A 569 5.45 -63.18 7.19
N GLU A 570 4.86 -61.99 7.09
CA GLU A 570 3.44 -61.80 6.76
C GLU A 570 3.15 -61.95 5.25
N GLY A 571 4.06 -61.50 4.38
CA GLY A 571 3.91 -61.47 2.93
C GLY A 571 4.52 -62.64 2.16
N GLY A 572 5.28 -63.52 2.80
CA GLY A 572 5.89 -64.71 2.17
C GLY A 572 7.05 -64.42 1.21
N HIS A 573 7.74 -63.29 1.37
CA HIS A 573 8.89 -62.90 0.53
C HIS A 573 10.23 -63.17 1.22
N VAL A 574 11.31 -63.34 0.44
CA VAL A 574 12.66 -63.60 0.96
C VAL A 574 13.20 -62.34 1.65
N TYR A 575 13.46 -62.44 2.96
CA TYR A 575 14.12 -61.38 3.73
C TYR A 575 15.64 -61.47 3.62
N VAL A 576 16.28 -60.39 3.18
CA VAL A 576 17.72 -60.20 3.24
C VAL A 576 18.01 -58.98 4.12
N PRO A 577 18.75 -59.12 5.22
CA PRO A 577 19.05 -58.01 6.12
C PRO A 577 19.92 -56.97 5.41
N LEU A 578 19.54 -55.69 5.55
CA LEU A 578 20.34 -54.57 5.08
C LEU A 578 21.44 -54.28 6.09
N ASN A 579 22.67 -54.11 5.63
CA ASN A 579 23.78 -53.68 6.48
C ASN A 579 24.52 -52.53 5.81
N ILE A 580 25.19 -51.70 6.59
CA ILE A 580 26.00 -50.60 6.07
C ILE A 580 27.45 -50.68 6.55
N GLY A 581 28.36 -50.25 5.69
CA GLY A 581 29.71 -49.83 6.08
C GLY A 581 29.72 -48.30 6.20
N VAL A 582 30.43 -47.77 7.19
CA VAL A 582 30.61 -46.33 7.40
C VAL A 582 32.09 -46.04 7.61
N GLY A 583 32.64 -45.12 6.82
CA GLY A 583 33.99 -44.58 6.95
C GLY A 583 33.95 -43.10 7.35
N LEU A 584 34.61 -42.74 8.46
CA LEU A 584 34.72 -41.36 8.91
C LEU A 584 36.17 -40.90 8.96
N ASN A 585 36.45 -39.70 8.44
CA ASN A 585 37.76 -39.08 8.61
C ASN A 585 37.64 -37.57 8.86
N THR A 586 38.51 -37.06 9.74
CA THR A 586 38.61 -35.64 10.04
C THR A 586 39.89 -35.10 9.46
N GLY A 587 39.81 -34.00 8.72
CA GLY A 587 40.99 -33.30 8.24
C GLY A 587 40.64 -32.09 7.38
N THR A 588 41.69 -31.37 7.00
CA THR A 588 41.56 -30.19 6.15
C THR A 588 41.14 -30.60 4.74
N CYS A 589 40.12 -29.93 4.22
CA CYS A 589 39.52 -30.13 2.90
C CYS A 589 39.17 -28.78 2.29
N VAL A 590 38.88 -28.75 0.99
CA VAL A 590 38.33 -27.58 0.33
C VAL A 590 36.83 -27.81 0.11
N VAL A 591 36.00 -26.90 0.60
CA VAL A 591 34.54 -26.94 0.47
C VAL A 591 34.04 -25.70 -0.27
N GLY A 592 33.11 -25.86 -1.20
CA GLY A 592 32.53 -24.74 -1.93
C GLY A 592 31.68 -25.16 -3.12
N ASN A 593 31.29 -24.21 -3.95
CA ASN A 593 30.56 -24.48 -5.19
C ASN A 593 31.52 -25.06 -6.24
N MET A 594 31.39 -26.35 -6.54
CA MET A 594 32.24 -27.10 -7.47
C MET A 594 31.46 -27.51 -8.72
N GLY A 595 32.04 -27.31 -9.90
CA GLY A 595 31.42 -27.74 -11.16
C GLY A 595 31.81 -26.85 -12.35
N SER A 596 30.95 -26.81 -13.36
CA SER A 596 31.09 -25.94 -14.53
C SER A 596 30.19 -24.70 -14.41
N ASP A 597 30.38 -23.71 -15.28
CA ASP A 597 29.51 -22.53 -15.39
C ASP A 597 28.02 -22.86 -15.61
N VAL A 598 27.71 -24.10 -15.99
CA VAL A 598 26.35 -24.57 -16.28
C VAL A 598 25.76 -25.42 -15.14
N ARG A 599 26.60 -26.09 -14.36
CA ARG A 599 26.18 -26.98 -13.27
C ARG A 599 27.25 -27.00 -12.19
N PHE A 600 26.89 -26.52 -11.00
CA PHE A 600 27.72 -26.53 -9.81
C PHE A 600 26.96 -27.14 -8.64
N ASP A 601 27.65 -27.93 -7.82
CA ASP A 601 27.16 -28.54 -6.59
C ASP A 601 28.02 -28.04 -5.42
N TYR A 602 27.42 -27.76 -4.27
CA TYR A 602 28.17 -27.42 -3.06
C TYR A 602 28.75 -28.71 -2.46
N SER A 603 30.06 -28.91 -2.62
CA SER A 603 30.72 -30.21 -2.38
C SER A 603 32.11 -30.01 -1.77
N VAL A 604 32.66 -31.10 -1.21
CA VAL A 604 33.99 -31.12 -0.57
C VAL A 604 34.95 -32.00 -1.35
N PHE A 605 36.20 -31.58 -1.47
CA PHE A 605 37.28 -32.39 -2.04
C PHE A 605 38.60 -32.23 -1.26
N GLY A 606 39.48 -33.21 -1.40
CA GLY A 606 40.79 -33.23 -0.77
C GLY A 606 41.21 -34.63 -0.34
N ASP A 607 42.47 -34.78 0.08
CA ASP A 607 43.01 -36.09 0.47
C ASP A 607 42.28 -36.69 1.67
N SER A 608 41.80 -35.85 2.58
CA SER A 608 41.00 -36.28 3.75
C SER A 608 39.67 -36.92 3.34
N VAL A 609 39.05 -36.46 2.23
CA VAL A 609 37.81 -37.04 1.66
C VAL A 609 38.08 -38.43 1.11
N ASN A 610 39.18 -38.58 0.37
CA ASN A 610 39.60 -39.85 -0.21
C ASN A 610 39.91 -40.89 0.87
N LEU A 611 40.46 -40.47 2.01
CA LEU A 611 40.69 -41.36 3.14
C LEU A 611 39.36 -41.88 3.72
N ALA A 612 38.37 -41.01 3.98
CA ALA A 612 37.06 -41.43 4.48
C ALA A 612 36.40 -42.51 3.59
N SER A 613 36.41 -42.31 2.27
CA SER A 613 35.86 -43.27 1.31
C SER A 613 36.59 -44.63 1.34
N ARG A 614 37.91 -44.63 1.54
CA ARG A 614 38.68 -45.88 1.68
C ARG A 614 38.36 -46.60 3.00
N LEU A 615 38.23 -45.86 4.10
CA LEU A 615 37.88 -46.43 5.40
C LEU A 615 36.52 -47.12 5.37
N GLU A 616 35.56 -46.56 4.63
CA GLU A 616 34.29 -47.22 4.35
C GLU A 616 34.54 -48.56 3.66
N GLY A 617 35.28 -48.61 2.54
CA GLY A 617 35.57 -49.87 1.84
C GLY A 617 36.22 -50.94 2.74
N GLN A 618 37.09 -50.51 3.66
CA GLN A 618 37.78 -51.38 4.61
C GLN A 618 36.90 -51.97 5.70
N SER A 619 35.73 -51.38 5.98
CA SER A 619 34.83 -51.87 7.04
C SER A 619 34.40 -53.34 6.86
N LYS A 620 34.48 -53.88 5.62
CA LYS A 620 34.18 -55.27 5.31
C LYS A 620 35.31 -56.22 5.70
N GLU A 621 36.55 -55.82 5.47
CA GLU A 621 37.73 -56.65 5.72
C GLU A 621 38.01 -56.77 7.23
N TYR A 622 37.86 -55.67 7.97
CA TYR A 622 38.05 -55.65 9.42
C TYR A 622 36.82 -56.12 10.21
N GLY A 623 35.64 -56.18 9.58
CA GLY A 623 34.41 -56.72 10.18
C GLY A 623 33.70 -55.80 11.18
N PHE A 624 34.02 -54.50 11.18
CA PHE A 624 33.35 -53.50 11.99
C PHE A 624 32.53 -52.56 11.10
N PRO A 625 31.29 -52.21 11.48
CA PRO A 625 30.42 -51.38 10.62
C PRO A 625 30.88 -49.93 10.52
N ILE A 626 31.58 -49.38 11.52
CA ILE A 626 32.07 -48.00 11.53
C ILE A 626 33.59 -48.04 11.71
N ILE A 627 34.33 -47.56 10.70
CA ILE A 627 35.77 -47.33 10.76
C ILE A 627 36.05 -45.84 10.70
N VAL A 628 36.96 -45.38 11.55
CA VAL A 628 37.33 -43.97 11.65
C VAL A 628 38.85 -43.79 11.59
N GLY A 629 39.28 -42.67 11.00
CA GLY A 629 40.68 -42.25 10.99
C GLY A 629 41.17 -41.75 12.35
N SER A 630 42.50 -41.64 12.50
CA SER A 630 43.15 -41.33 13.79
C SER A 630 42.69 -40.00 14.40
N LYS A 631 42.60 -38.95 13.59
CA LYS A 631 42.14 -37.61 14.03
C LYS A 631 40.72 -37.63 14.58
N THR A 632 39.81 -38.33 13.91
CA THR A 632 38.42 -38.49 14.39
C THR A 632 38.40 -39.27 15.69
N ALA A 633 39.11 -40.40 15.76
CA ALA A 633 39.15 -41.25 16.96
C ALA A 633 39.68 -40.49 18.18
N LEU A 634 40.80 -39.79 18.04
CA LEU A 634 41.41 -39.04 19.13
C LEU A 634 40.50 -37.92 19.65
N ALA A 635 39.76 -37.26 18.76
CA ALA A 635 38.81 -36.20 19.12
C ALA A 635 37.60 -36.72 19.91
N VAL A 636 37.23 -37.99 19.77
CA VAL A 636 36.00 -38.56 20.35
C VAL A 636 36.24 -39.69 21.38
N LYS A 637 37.51 -39.97 21.72
CA LYS A 637 37.94 -41.09 22.59
C LYS A 637 37.29 -41.14 23.98
N GLU A 638 36.82 -40.00 24.49
CA GLU A 638 36.19 -39.91 25.82
C GLU A 638 34.69 -40.22 25.78
N LYS A 639 34.08 -40.24 24.58
CA LYS A 639 32.62 -40.35 24.40
C LYS A 639 32.18 -41.63 23.70
N PHE A 640 33.10 -42.35 23.07
CA PHE A 640 32.81 -43.56 22.31
C PHE A 640 33.72 -44.72 22.70
N ALA A 641 33.21 -45.93 22.50
CA ALA A 641 33.96 -47.17 22.64
C ALA A 641 34.86 -47.36 21.40
N ILE A 642 36.10 -46.89 21.49
CA ILE A 642 37.07 -46.92 20.37
C ILE A 642 37.99 -48.13 20.48
N LEU A 643 38.11 -48.89 19.40
CA LEU A 643 39.01 -50.03 19.28
C LEU A 643 40.02 -49.80 18.15
N GLU A 644 41.31 -49.93 18.43
CA GLU A 644 42.33 -49.87 17.38
C GLU A 644 42.30 -51.12 16.51
N LEU A 645 42.31 -50.95 15.19
CA LEU A 645 42.22 -52.07 14.24
C LEU A 645 43.55 -52.38 13.57
N ASP A 646 44.24 -51.36 13.03
CA ASP A 646 45.41 -51.56 12.17
C ASP A 646 46.21 -50.27 11.90
N PHE A 647 47.42 -50.43 11.36
CA PHE A 647 48.19 -49.40 10.66
C PHE A 647 48.09 -49.65 9.15
N ILE A 648 47.48 -48.73 8.41
CA ILE A 648 47.34 -48.84 6.97
C ILE A 648 48.23 -47.84 6.24
N MET A 649 48.94 -48.31 5.21
CA MET A 649 49.65 -47.41 4.28
C MET A 649 48.69 -46.94 3.19
N VAL A 650 48.37 -45.65 3.21
CA VAL A 650 47.55 -45.02 2.18
C VAL A 650 48.45 -44.70 0.99
N LYS A 651 48.08 -45.19 -0.20
CA LYS A 651 48.81 -44.93 -1.44
C LYS A 651 49.03 -43.42 -1.64
N GLY A 652 50.29 -42.98 -1.63
CA GLY A 652 50.68 -41.57 -1.78
C GLY A 652 51.09 -40.86 -0.49
N LYS A 653 50.90 -41.48 0.70
CA LYS A 653 51.41 -40.98 1.98
C LYS A 653 52.65 -41.76 2.42
N LYS A 654 53.59 -41.07 3.08
CA LYS A 654 54.81 -41.66 3.65
C LYS A 654 54.62 -42.19 5.07
N GLU A 655 53.62 -41.70 5.79
CA GLU A 655 53.33 -42.10 7.17
C GLU A 655 52.09 -43.02 7.19
N PRO A 656 52.11 -44.10 7.98
CA PRO A 656 50.96 -44.97 8.15
C PRO A 656 49.83 -44.27 8.90
N GLU A 657 48.59 -44.52 8.48
CA GLU A 657 47.39 -44.02 9.16
C GLU A 657 46.88 -45.11 10.11
N VAL A 658 46.68 -44.75 11.38
CA VAL A 658 46.03 -45.63 12.35
C VAL A 658 44.54 -45.57 12.18
N ILE A 659 43.90 -46.73 12.04
CA ILE A 659 42.46 -46.83 11.91
C ILE A 659 41.84 -47.47 13.15
N TYR A 660 40.65 -46.99 13.48
CA TYR A 660 39.92 -47.40 14.66
C TYR A 660 38.48 -47.80 14.30
N ALA A 661 37.88 -48.71 15.05
CA ALA A 661 36.44 -48.96 15.03
C ALA A 661 35.74 -48.17 16.12
N ILE A 662 34.51 -47.74 15.84
CA ILE A 662 33.56 -47.30 16.88
C ILE A 662 32.61 -48.46 17.16
N ALA A 663 32.70 -49.01 18.37
CA ALA A 663 31.91 -50.15 18.81
C ALA A 663 30.61 -49.75 19.55
N GLY A 664 30.48 -48.49 19.95
CA GLY A 664 29.32 -47.99 20.69
C GLY A 664 29.61 -46.66 21.40
N ARG A 665 28.66 -46.23 22.24
CA ARG A 665 28.78 -45.00 23.05
C ARG A 665 29.49 -45.27 24.38
N GLU A 666 29.47 -44.29 25.27
CA GLU A 666 30.11 -44.29 26.58
C GLU A 666 29.70 -45.49 27.47
N ASP A 667 28.45 -45.96 27.36
CA ASP A 667 27.93 -47.14 28.04
C ASP A 667 28.66 -48.43 27.61
N VAL A 668 28.90 -48.59 26.31
CA VAL A 668 29.68 -49.71 25.77
C VAL A 668 31.15 -49.57 26.14
N ALA A 669 31.69 -48.35 26.14
CA ALA A 669 33.09 -48.08 26.47
C ALA A 669 33.42 -48.50 27.92
N GLY A 670 32.50 -48.26 28.85
CA GLY A 670 32.62 -48.66 30.25
C GLY A 670 32.36 -50.15 30.51
N SER A 671 31.83 -50.89 29.53
CA SER A 671 31.47 -52.30 29.73
C SER A 671 32.69 -53.20 29.91
N GLY A 672 32.65 -54.09 30.89
CA GLY A 672 33.74 -55.07 31.12
C GLY A 672 34.01 -55.97 29.91
N ARG A 673 32.98 -56.21 29.08
CA ARG A 673 33.07 -56.91 27.80
C ARG A 673 33.96 -56.17 26.81
N PHE A 674 33.71 -54.88 26.58
CA PHE A 674 34.50 -54.08 25.66
C PHE A 674 35.94 -53.90 26.13
N GLN A 675 36.15 -53.74 27.44
CA GLN A 675 37.49 -53.62 28.02
C GLN A 675 38.34 -54.87 27.78
N ARG A 676 37.77 -56.08 27.92
CA ARG A 676 38.45 -57.33 27.57
C ARG A 676 38.79 -57.41 26.09
N LEU A 677 37.81 -57.09 25.23
CA LEU A 677 37.98 -57.07 23.78
C LEU A 677 39.11 -56.13 23.37
N ARG A 678 39.14 -54.92 23.93
CA ARG A 678 40.18 -53.92 23.72
C ARG A 678 41.56 -54.41 24.15
N ASN A 679 41.68 -55.00 25.33
CA ASN A 679 42.96 -55.50 25.84
C ASN A 679 43.50 -56.66 24.99
N LEU A 680 42.64 -57.59 24.55
CA LEU A 680 43.02 -58.68 23.66
C LEU A 680 43.50 -58.17 22.30
N THR A 681 42.82 -57.18 21.73
CA THR A 681 43.24 -56.56 20.48
C THR A 681 44.57 -55.82 20.62
N ILE A 682 44.78 -55.06 21.71
CA ILE A 682 46.05 -54.38 21.99
C ILE A 682 47.20 -55.40 22.10
N GLU A 683 47.00 -56.48 22.84
CA GLU A 683 48.01 -57.54 22.99
C GLU A 683 48.34 -58.20 21.63
N MET A 684 47.32 -58.56 20.86
CA MET A 684 47.49 -59.13 19.52
C MET A 684 48.28 -58.20 18.59
N LEU A 685 47.90 -56.91 18.55
CA LEU A 685 48.57 -55.91 17.70
C LEU A 685 50.00 -55.64 18.15
N ALA A 686 50.27 -55.63 19.47
CA ALA A 686 51.61 -55.46 20.01
C ALA A 686 52.54 -56.62 19.59
N CYS A 687 52.10 -57.87 19.77
CA CYS A 687 52.86 -59.05 19.33
C CYS A 687 53.08 -59.01 17.80
N TYR A 688 52.04 -58.73 17.02
CA TYR A 688 52.12 -58.63 15.55
C TYR A 688 53.15 -57.60 15.09
N ARG A 689 53.15 -56.39 15.66
CA ARG A 689 54.08 -55.32 15.31
C ARG A 689 55.51 -55.60 15.76
N SER A 690 55.68 -56.34 16.86
CA SER A 690 56.99 -56.78 17.35
C SER A 690 57.56 -58.00 16.59
N ARG A 691 56.84 -58.52 15.58
CA ARG A 691 57.17 -59.75 14.82
C ARG A 691 57.14 -61.02 15.66
N ASP A 692 56.51 -60.98 16.84
CA ASP A 692 56.22 -62.15 17.66
C ASP A 692 54.97 -62.85 17.11
N TRP A 693 55.18 -63.62 16.03
CA TRP A 693 54.11 -64.32 15.32
C TRP A 693 53.40 -65.35 16.20
N ASP A 694 54.15 -66.08 17.01
CA ASP A 694 53.61 -67.11 17.90
C ASP A 694 52.81 -66.47 19.04
N GLY A 695 53.29 -65.36 19.61
CA GLY A 695 52.55 -64.57 20.59
C GLY A 695 51.26 -63.98 20.03
N ALA A 696 51.28 -63.47 18.79
CA ALA A 696 50.10 -62.94 18.12
C ALA A 696 49.06 -64.04 17.84
N LEU A 697 49.49 -65.22 17.37
CA LEU A 697 48.60 -66.38 17.17
C LEU A 697 48.04 -66.91 18.49
N ALA A 698 48.84 -66.92 19.56
CA ALA A 698 48.37 -67.31 20.89
C ALA A 698 47.32 -66.32 21.44
N ALA A 699 47.51 -65.02 21.23
CA ALA A 699 46.52 -63.99 21.58
C ALA A 699 45.21 -64.18 20.80
N ILE A 700 45.27 -64.47 19.50
CA ILE A 700 44.11 -64.79 18.67
C ILE A 700 43.36 -66.02 19.21
N GLU A 701 44.07 -67.11 19.52
CA GLU A 701 43.46 -68.33 20.05
C GLU A 701 42.84 -68.15 21.45
N ARG A 702 43.46 -67.33 22.32
CA ARG A 702 42.83 -66.94 23.59
C ARG A 702 41.55 -66.14 23.34
N GLY A 703 41.60 -65.19 22.42
CA GLY A 703 40.44 -64.40 22.02
C GLY A 703 39.29 -65.25 21.48
N ARG A 704 39.58 -66.31 20.70
CA ARG A 704 38.57 -67.24 20.17
C ARG A 704 37.84 -68.05 21.24
N LYS A 705 38.45 -68.24 22.41
CA LYS A 705 37.86 -68.98 23.54
C LYS A 705 36.99 -68.11 24.44
N THR A 706 36.92 -66.80 24.19
CA THR A 706 36.06 -65.88 24.93
C THR A 706 34.66 -65.79 24.30
N ASP A 707 33.65 -65.44 25.09
CA ASP A 707 32.30 -65.15 24.60
C ASP A 707 32.27 -63.98 23.60
N GLU A 708 33.36 -63.19 23.52
CA GLU A 708 33.53 -62.06 22.63
C GLU A 708 34.12 -62.44 21.25
N ALA A 709 34.47 -63.72 21.04
CA ALA A 709 35.15 -64.21 19.83
C ALA A 709 34.45 -63.84 18.51
N GLN A 710 33.11 -63.80 18.52
CA GLN A 710 32.34 -63.49 17.32
C GLN A 710 32.55 -62.06 16.82
N ALA A 711 32.75 -61.09 17.73
CA ALA A 711 32.93 -59.68 17.37
C ALA A 711 34.29 -59.41 16.70
N LEU A 712 35.30 -60.22 17.00
CA LEU A 712 36.65 -60.10 16.44
C LEU A 712 36.97 -61.16 15.38
N GLN A 713 36.02 -62.01 15.01
CA GLN A 713 36.29 -63.16 14.14
C GLN A 713 36.92 -62.77 12.79
N TYR A 714 36.42 -61.70 12.16
CA TYR A 714 36.96 -61.18 10.90
C TYR A 714 38.36 -60.61 11.09
N LEU A 715 38.58 -59.80 12.14
CA LEU A 715 39.87 -59.25 12.49
C LEU A 715 40.91 -60.36 12.74
N TYR A 716 40.55 -61.37 13.53
CA TYR A 716 41.40 -62.52 13.82
C TYR A 716 41.74 -63.32 12.57
N ARG A 717 40.77 -63.56 11.68
CA ARG A 717 41.01 -64.26 10.41
C ARG A 717 41.96 -63.46 9.50
N LEU A 718 41.79 -62.14 9.46
CA LEU A 718 42.65 -61.23 8.70
C LEU A 718 44.10 -61.30 9.19
N TYR A 719 44.32 -61.11 10.49
CA TYR A 719 45.66 -61.16 11.07
C TYR A 719 46.27 -62.55 11.02
N GLU A 720 45.52 -63.63 11.23
CA GLU A 720 46.03 -64.99 11.08
C GLU A 720 46.51 -65.25 9.64
N ALA A 721 45.74 -64.84 8.63
CA ALA A 721 46.14 -64.97 7.23
C ALA A 721 47.42 -64.18 6.92
N ARG A 722 47.52 -62.95 7.45
CA ARG A 722 48.72 -62.11 7.28
C ARG A 722 49.94 -62.68 7.99
N ILE A 723 49.80 -63.15 9.23
CA ILE A 723 50.88 -63.79 10.00
C ILE A 723 51.39 -65.03 9.26
N ARG A 724 50.49 -65.91 8.80
CA ARG A 724 50.87 -67.11 8.03
C ARG A 724 51.56 -66.76 6.70
N ALA A 725 51.22 -65.63 6.08
CA ALA A 725 51.92 -65.13 4.90
C ALA A 725 53.33 -64.62 5.28
N PHE A 726 53.47 -63.84 6.34
CA PHE A 726 54.75 -63.33 6.82
C PHE A 726 55.68 -64.41 7.39
N GLN A 727 55.14 -65.52 7.89
CA GLN A 727 55.94 -66.71 8.24
C GLN A 727 56.58 -67.36 7.00
N LYS A 728 55.98 -67.22 5.81
CA LYS A 728 56.52 -67.73 4.54
C LYS A 728 57.45 -66.73 3.86
N GLU A 729 57.10 -65.44 3.90
CA GLU A 729 57.84 -64.34 3.31
C GLU A 729 57.94 -63.20 4.33
N PRO A 730 59.02 -63.13 5.14
CA PRO A 730 59.13 -62.16 6.22
C PRO A 730 59.18 -60.73 5.69
N PRO A 731 58.59 -59.76 6.42
CA PRO A 731 58.64 -58.36 6.01
C PRO A 731 60.08 -57.80 6.13
N PRO A 732 60.41 -56.71 5.41
CA PRO A 732 61.71 -56.04 5.47
C PRO A 732 62.14 -55.64 6.89
N ASP A 733 63.44 -55.48 7.15
CA ASP A 733 63.98 -55.11 8.47
C ASP A 733 63.51 -53.74 8.97
N ASP A 734 63.12 -52.83 8.08
CA ASP A 734 62.57 -51.50 8.37
C ASP A 734 61.03 -51.47 8.42
N TRP A 735 60.35 -52.62 8.43
CA TRP A 735 58.89 -52.69 8.52
C TRP A 735 58.36 -52.09 9.82
N ASP A 736 57.49 -51.10 9.67
CA ASP A 736 56.88 -50.28 10.72
C ASP A 736 55.56 -50.85 11.27
N GLY A 737 55.21 -52.07 10.89
CA GLY A 737 53.95 -52.72 11.27
C GLY A 737 52.76 -52.33 10.39
N ALA A 738 52.96 -51.49 9.37
CA ALA A 738 51.88 -51.04 8.50
C ALA A 738 51.61 -52.01 7.34
N PHE A 739 50.34 -52.14 6.98
CA PHE A 739 49.89 -52.97 5.87
C PHE A 739 49.55 -52.10 4.65
N ALA A 740 50.13 -52.43 3.50
CA ALA A 740 49.84 -51.75 2.24
C ALA A 740 48.50 -52.23 1.66
N LEU A 741 47.53 -51.31 1.56
CA LEU A 741 46.27 -51.58 0.88
C LEU A 741 46.51 -51.64 -0.64
N THR A 742 46.58 -52.86 -1.19
CA THR A 742 46.80 -53.10 -2.63
C THR A 742 45.52 -53.04 -3.46
N THR A 743 44.36 -53.18 -2.82
CA THR A 743 43.03 -53.03 -3.42
C THR A 743 42.38 -51.70 -3.03
N LYS A 744 41.56 -51.18 -3.95
CA LYS A 744 40.78 -49.96 -3.76
C LYS A 744 39.65 -50.18 -2.78
#